data_AF-A0A936MEG3-F1
#
_entry.id   AF-A0A936MEG3-F1
#
_cell.length_a   1.000
_cell.length_b   1.000
_cell.length_c   1.000
_cell.angle_alpha   90.00
_cell.angle_beta   90.00
_cell.angle_gamma   90.00
#
_symmetry.space_group_name_H-M   'P 1'
#
loop_
_entity.id
_entity.type
_entity.pdbx_description
1 polymer ?
#
loop_
_entity_poly.entity_id
_entity_poly.type
_entity_poly.pdbx_seq_one_letter_code
_entity_poly.pdbx_strand_id
1 'polypeptide(L)'
;MTSRAGTTDTSLLLAAGCNLACPVCDCRAKVPAPAAIQRELHRGGGVLELRGEAASHVALAETVRTARDAGWHHVLVRTNGVGFSSAARAEQLRATGIDGVVFFLASERAAVHDAIARVRGAHAAALAGLRNLAGAGLDIRFELPVLDPSLQNLAAMIQLLHGIVPAARRARLYAPDAMRSVDGRVPRELAPPRWDVVRRALLEAIRVARERQIDITLTERDGIPLCAVASVGDDGSVTVPERLFADRGGRPMPRRSTSSLAPICSSCAAERVCPGTTSLVLSTHGSQGLSPLSRAPMSPRRDRWDEQRKNAAKSAFFVVLRPTVHCNQDCWFCSANETSHNVEDNPGRMMRRIARLARTGVEQISFSGGEPTLSRHLVDYVSVAKRMGVNAIELVTNAVLLDKREKVDALVSAGLTNVFVSLHGHEESLARLETRKMGDHARTVAALRHFVRHDHLRIDVNHVVSGHNFRHLVRFVEWLHGEFGTKIGISFAYVTPQYKALERLGDLVPRYRDVMPYLKRAIARASELGIEVVVGSRQGVPPCQLEEFMYWSDVLVSLSGALTEDAPQKQKGPVCAECRFDLVCTGVWKPYAALHGTGELRAVPGDKITPERAFADARIARFRPGTDRIDELRFSDGRVPRSNEIALPALPPARVQLPVVTAPSEAPPLRVALVGTGPRALAFVSTLRRLEGFVLAAVVSPHAPDKDLPEIPADVARARTLDEVLSRGAVDAVIVACGTRHHAEIARSAMEKGLPCLVEKPLALSIAEAESLGTQANGLITVAQQLRAAGGVEELLSLLGERTGADKPVEVEVFHRATPHSPASLHAWSRTAFYELFIHLGDLARVIAGEPLVIRRASARGGGRPERVTVRARGAGSMAPSVSIELLLTEPSDALEVRIRLADGRVLSWVRGAGVDAVEVADAGGKRTRTPPRGGDLERLLRAFGKTIREGAAPVASAADGVSAMRFAADAVTALEASGAPFERSAEPKRVASVLLRERIG
;
A
#
# COMPACT_ATOMS: atom_id res chain seq x y z
N MET A 1 46.38 12.48 7.96
CA MET A 1 46.08 11.16 7.37
C MET A 1 44.58 10.91 7.55
N THR A 2 43.73 11.37 6.63
CA THR A 2 43.15 10.60 5.50
C THR A 2 42.25 9.44 5.91
N SER A 3 40.94 9.71 5.92
CA SER A 3 40.01 8.90 5.14
C SER A 3 38.86 9.78 4.65
N ARG A 4 38.91 10.13 3.36
CA ARG A 4 37.72 10.47 2.58
C ARG A 4 36.69 9.36 2.82
N ALA A 5 35.60 9.61 3.55
CA ALA A 5 34.40 8.79 3.41
C ALA A 5 33.79 9.18 2.07
N GLY A 6 34.28 8.51 1.03
CA GLY A 6 33.89 8.75 -0.35
C GLY A 6 32.52 8.18 -0.65
N THR A 7 32.12 8.41 -1.89
CA THR A 7 31.09 7.71 -2.68
C THR A 7 31.33 6.20 -2.80
N THR A 8 31.96 5.55 -1.82
CA THR A 8 32.47 4.19 -1.92
C THR A 8 31.41 3.17 -1.57
N ASP A 9 30.93 2.48 -2.60
CA ASP A 9 30.14 1.26 -2.47
C ASP A 9 31.06 0.08 -2.12
N THR A 10 30.74 -0.63 -1.04
CA THR A 10 31.53 -1.75 -0.51
C THR A 10 30.70 -3.00 -0.49
N SER A 11 31.30 -4.13 -0.87
CA SER A 11 30.64 -5.42 -0.90
C SER A 11 31.41 -6.38 0.01
N LEU A 12 30.75 -6.85 1.06
CA LEU A 12 31.37 -7.58 2.17
C LEU A 12 30.77 -8.97 2.27
N LEU A 13 31.63 -10.00 2.25
CA LEU A 13 31.22 -11.39 2.42
C LEU A 13 31.17 -11.71 3.92
N LEU A 14 29.97 -11.89 4.48
CA LEU A 14 29.78 -12.11 5.92
C LEU A 14 29.83 -13.59 6.30
N ALA A 15 29.35 -14.48 5.44
CA ALA A 15 29.38 -15.91 5.68
C ALA A 15 29.83 -16.68 4.44
N ALA A 16 30.42 -17.85 4.67
CA ALA A 16 30.68 -18.81 3.60
C ALA A 16 29.45 -19.68 3.45
N GLY A 17 28.89 -19.73 2.26
CA GLY A 17 27.75 -20.59 2.00
C GLY A 17 26.65 -19.85 1.25
N CYS A 18 25.84 -20.66 0.59
CA CYS A 18 24.62 -20.25 -0.08
C CYS A 18 23.77 -21.51 -0.18
N ASN A 19 22.46 -21.38 0.05
CA ASN A 19 21.51 -22.46 -0.16
C ASN A 19 21.45 -22.96 -1.63
N LEU A 20 22.11 -22.25 -2.56
CA LEU A 20 22.39 -22.70 -3.93
C LEU A 20 23.86 -23.03 -4.13
N ALA A 21 24.17 -23.89 -5.12
CA ALA A 21 25.54 -24.26 -5.48
C ALA A 21 25.97 -23.70 -6.86
N CYS A 22 25.58 -22.45 -7.16
CA CYS A 22 25.88 -21.78 -8.41
C CYS A 22 27.39 -21.70 -8.70
N PRO A 23 27.88 -22.26 -9.83
CA PRO A 23 29.27 -22.15 -10.22
C PRO A 23 29.69 -20.71 -10.55
N VAL A 24 28.74 -19.88 -11.03
CA VAL A 24 28.90 -18.51 -11.55
C VAL A 24 28.87 -17.41 -10.47
N CYS A 25 28.78 -17.81 -9.20
CA CYS A 25 28.58 -16.91 -8.07
C CYS A 25 29.74 -16.99 -7.07
N ASP A 26 30.09 -15.85 -6.48
CA ASP A 26 31.20 -15.70 -5.55
C ASP A 26 30.78 -15.78 -4.07
N CYS A 27 29.49 -16.01 -3.76
CA CYS A 27 28.95 -16.14 -2.38
C CYS A 27 29.60 -17.24 -1.52
N ARG A 28 30.37 -18.16 -2.09
CA ARG A 28 31.07 -19.23 -1.36
C ARG A 28 32.60 -18.99 -1.33
N ALA A 29 33.07 -17.77 -1.58
CA ALA A 29 34.50 -17.45 -1.52
C ALA A 29 34.99 -17.53 -0.06
N LYS A 30 36.31 -17.52 0.16
CA LYS A 30 36.87 -17.55 1.52
C LYS A 30 36.43 -16.29 2.27
N VAL A 31 35.75 -16.47 3.40
CA VAL A 31 35.33 -15.34 4.26
C VAL A 31 36.57 -14.62 4.77
N PRO A 32 36.63 -13.28 4.69
CA PRO A 32 37.73 -12.52 5.28
C PRO A 32 37.82 -12.77 6.80
N ALA A 33 39.01 -12.62 7.38
CA ALA A 33 39.17 -12.76 8.82
C ALA A 33 38.24 -11.77 9.58
N PRO A 34 37.70 -12.12 10.76
CA PRO A 34 36.75 -11.27 11.50
C PRO A 34 37.23 -9.84 11.71
N ALA A 35 38.53 -9.65 11.98
CA ALA A 35 39.14 -8.32 12.12
C ALA A 35 39.13 -7.48 10.82
N ALA A 36 39.17 -8.12 9.64
CA ALA A 36 39.01 -7.42 8.36
C ALA A 36 37.55 -7.03 8.12
N ILE A 37 36.60 -7.89 8.48
CA ILE A 37 35.16 -7.60 8.41
C ILE A 37 34.82 -6.40 9.30
N GLN A 38 35.25 -6.42 10.57
CA GLN A 38 35.01 -5.30 11.49
C GLN A 38 35.64 -4.00 11.00
N ARG A 39 36.87 -4.04 10.46
CA ARG A 39 37.52 -2.84 9.89
C ARG A 39 36.72 -2.25 8.72
N GLU A 40 36.20 -3.06 7.81
CA GLU A 40 35.38 -2.56 6.70
C GLU A 40 33.99 -2.08 7.17
N LEU A 41 33.38 -2.74 8.15
CA LEU A 41 32.12 -2.28 8.74
C LEU A 41 32.27 -0.89 9.38
N HIS A 42 33.34 -0.66 10.15
CA HIS A 42 33.61 0.60 10.83
C HIS A 42 34.09 1.75 9.91
N ARG A 43 34.33 1.48 8.62
CA ARG A 43 34.83 2.47 7.68
C ARG A 43 33.80 3.52 7.26
N GLY A 44 32.51 3.16 7.30
CA GLY A 44 31.41 3.97 6.77
C GLY A 44 31.44 4.15 5.25
N GLY A 45 30.34 4.60 4.64
CA GLY A 45 30.28 4.81 3.19
C GLY A 45 28.88 4.96 2.61
N GLY A 46 28.80 4.93 1.28
CA GLY A 46 27.55 5.12 0.52
C GLY A 46 26.64 3.90 0.60
N VAL A 47 26.97 2.83 -0.12
CA VAL A 47 26.23 1.56 -0.11
C VAL A 47 27.12 0.44 0.43
N LEU A 48 26.63 -0.31 1.41
CA LEU A 48 27.19 -1.56 1.90
C LEU A 48 26.34 -2.72 1.39
N GLU A 49 26.91 -3.60 0.57
CA GLU A 49 26.28 -4.84 0.14
C GLU A 49 26.83 -6.00 0.98
N LEU A 50 25.96 -6.69 1.70
CA LEU A 50 26.29 -7.87 2.49
C LEU A 50 25.98 -9.14 1.69
N ARG A 51 26.98 -10.02 1.55
CA ARG A 51 26.92 -11.23 0.71
C ARG A 51 27.20 -12.51 1.49
N GLY A 52 26.92 -13.65 0.85
CA GLY A 52 27.21 -14.98 1.39
C GLY A 52 26.20 -15.42 2.43
N GLU A 53 24.97 -15.72 1.98
CA GLU A 53 23.83 -16.08 2.85
C GLU A 53 23.62 -15.11 4.03
N ALA A 54 23.98 -13.84 3.83
CA ALA A 54 23.93 -12.81 4.86
C ALA A 54 22.53 -12.68 5.46
N ALA A 55 21.50 -12.86 4.62
CA ALA A 55 20.08 -12.92 4.98
C ALA A 55 19.73 -13.89 6.12
N SER A 56 20.52 -14.95 6.30
CA SER A 56 20.30 -15.98 7.33
C SER A 56 21.42 -15.98 8.39
N HIS A 57 22.32 -15.00 8.36
CA HIS A 57 23.44 -14.91 9.29
C HIS A 57 22.96 -14.44 10.67
N VAL A 58 23.32 -15.17 11.74
CA VAL A 58 22.87 -14.89 13.10
C VAL A 58 23.24 -13.48 13.59
N ALA A 59 24.41 -12.98 13.15
CA ALA A 59 24.87 -11.64 13.48
C ALA A 59 24.42 -10.57 12.47
N LEU A 60 23.48 -10.85 11.55
CA LEU A 60 23.07 -9.87 10.53
C LEU A 60 22.53 -8.60 11.17
N ALA A 61 21.62 -8.70 12.14
CA ALA A 61 21.04 -7.53 12.80
C ALA A 61 22.11 -6.71 13.53
N GLU A 62 23.07 -7.37 14.17
CA GLU A 62 24.22 -6.69 14.79
C GLU A 62 25.13 -6.04 13.75
N THR A 63 25.42 -6.73 12.66
CA THR A 63 26.25 -6.23 11.56
C THR A 63 25.63 -5.00 10.90
N VAL A 64 24.31 -5.03 10.69
CA VAL A 64 23.56 -3.89 10.16
C VAL A 64 23.61 -2.73 11.16
N ARG A 65 23.41 -2.98 12.46
CA ARG A 65 23.57 -1.94 13.50
C ARG A 65 24.97 -1.33 13.47
N THR A 66 26.03 -2.15 13.53
CA THR A 66 27.42 -1.69 13.48
C THR A 66 27.70 -0.89 12.21
N ALA A 67 27.19 -1.31 11.06
CA ALA A 67 27.32 -0.56 9.82
C ALA A 67 26.58 0.79 9.87
N ARG A 68 25.37 0.82 10.42
CA ARG A 68 24.61 2.08 10.59
C ARG A 68 25.32 3.03 11.55
N ASP A 69 25.83 2.53 12.67
CA ASP A 69 26.57 3.29 13.67
C ASP A 69 27.88 3.86 13.08
N ALA A 70 28.53 3.09 12.20
CA ALA A 70 29.71 3.53 11.45
C ALA A 70 29.41 4.51 10.30
N GLY A 71 28.14 4.81 10.03
CA GLY A 71 27.73 5.82 9.05
C GLY A 71 27.50 5.30 7.63
N TRP A 72 27.17 4.03 7.43
CA TRP A 72 26.72 3.52 6.12
C TRP A 72 25.31 4.03 5.76
N HIS A 73 25.17 4.71 4.61
CA HIS A 73 23.89 5.31 4.19
C HIS A 73 22.87 4.30 3.67
N HIS A 74 23.30 3.31 2.91
CA HIS A 74 22.48 2.20 2.49
C HIS A 74 23.15 0.87 2.83
N VAL A 75 22.40 -0.08 3.38
CA VAL A 75 22.82 -1.45 3.65
C VAL A 75 21.89 -2.38 2.88
N LEU A 76 22.44 -3.15 1.96
CA LEU A 76 21.73 -4.09 1.11
C LEU A 76 22.18 -5.51 1.41
N VAL A 77 21.28 -6.46 1.23
CA VAL A 77 21.61 -7.89 1.32
C VAL A 77 21.46 -8.54 -0.03
N ARG A 78 22.52 -9.21 -0.49
CA ARG A 78 22.45 -10.04 -1.70
C ARG A 78 21.75 -11.35 -1.40
N THR A 79 20.76 -11.70 -2.20
CA THR A 79 19.96 -12.92 -2.04
C THR A 79 19.49 -13.47 -3.38
N ASN A 80 19.27 -14.78 -3.45
CA ASN A 80 18.62 -15.45 -4.58
C ASN A 80 17.10 -15.61 -4.38
N GLY A 81 16.55 -15.18 -3.25
CA GLY A 81 15.12 -15.21 -2.96
C GLY A 81 14.53 -16.56 -2.53
N VAL A 82 15.23 -17.70 -2.71
CA VAL A 82 14.67 -19.03 -2.40
C VAL A 82 14.29 -19.16 -0.92
N GLY A 83 15.05 -18.53 -0.02
CA GLY A 83 14.75 -18.50 1.42
C GLY A 83 13.56 -17.61 1.81
N PHE A 84 12.95 -16.89 0.86
CA PHE A 84 11.92 -15.87 1.12
C PHE A 84 10.55 -16.26 0.57
N SER A 85 10.27 -17.55 0.40
CA SER A 85 8.95 -18.06 -0.03
C SER A 85 7.80 -17.69 0.93
N SER A 86 8.12 -17.28 2.15
CA SER A 86 7.19 -16.76 3.18
C SER A 86 7.34 -15.25 3.34
N ALA A 87 6.20 -14.53 3.37
CA ALA A 87 6.17 -13.08 3.60
C ALA A 87 6.78 -12.68 4.96
N ALA A 88 6.57 -13.50 5.99
CA ALA A 88 7.10 -13.24 7.33
C ALA A 88 8.64 -13.20 7.36
N ARG A 89 9.32 -14.02 6.55
CA ARG A 89 10.79 -14.01 6.49
C ARG A 89 11.33 -12.79 5.75
N ALA A 90 10.58 -12.27 4.77
CA ALA A 90 10.91 -11.01 4.10
C ALA A 90 10.72 -9.81 5.05
N GLU A 91 9.65 -9.81 5.85
CA GLU A 91 9.41 -8.81 6.91
C GLU A 91 10.48 -8.88 8.01
N GLN A 92 10.90 -10.08 8.43
CA GLN A 92 12.01 -10.26 9.36
C GLN A 92 13.32 -9.69 8.81
N LEU A 93 13.62 -9.93 7.53
CA LEU A 93 14.78 -9.34 6.89
C LEU A 93 14.68 -7.80 6.88
N ARG A 94 13.50 -7.24 6.54
CA ARG A 94 13.24 -5.80 6.61
C ARG A 94 13.44 -5.23 8.01
N ALA A 95 13.05 -5.97 9.05
CA ALA A 95 13.20 -5.58 10.45
C ALA A 95 14.67 -5.53 10.92
N THR A 96 15.61 -6.16 10.20
CA THR A 96 17.04 -6.01 10.51
C THR A 96 17.60 -4.62 10.23
N GLY A 97 16.86 -3.76 9.54
CA GLY A 97 17.24 -2.37 9.25
C GLY A 97 17.98 -2.16 7.92
N ILE A 98 17.96 -3.16 7.04
CA ILE A 98 18.47 -3.04 5.65
C ILE A 98 17.50 -2.22 4.80
N ASP A 99 18.01 -1.57 3.76
CA ASP A 99 17.21 -0.74 2.84
C ASP A 99 16.62 -1.54 1.68
N GLY A 100 17.24 -2.65 1.32
CA GLY A 100 16.88 -3.39 0.12
C GLY A 100 17.70 -4.64 -0.11
N VAL A 101 17.40 -5.31 -1.22
CA VAL A 101 18.07 -6.54 -1.63
C VAL A 101 18.64 -6.44 -3.04
N VAL A 102 19.80 -7.07 -3.20
CA VAL A 102 20.38 -7.36 -4.52
C VAL A 102 19.94 -8.77 -4.89
N PHE A 103 18.96 -8.87 -5.79
CA PHE A 103 18.29 -10.10 -6.17
C PHE A 103 18.98 -10.77 -7.36
N PHE A 104 19.51 -11.98 -7.13
CA PHE A 104 20.22 -12.77 -8.12
C PHE A 104 19.28 -13.72 -8.89
N LEU A 105 19.36 -13.71 -10.22
CA LEU A 105 18.75 -14.72 -11.09
C LEU A 105 19.68 -15.04 -12.26
N ALA A 106 19.98 -16.32 -12.50
CA ALA A 106 20.91 -16.75 -13.54
C ALA A 106 20.30 -16.98 -14.94
N SER A 107 18.98 -17.16 -15.05
CA SER A 107 18.27 -17.38 -16.32
C SER A 107 16.77 -17.20 -16.09
N GLU A 108 16.04 -16.75 -17.10
CA GLU A 108 14.57 -16.73 -17.14
C GLU A 108 13.95 -18.12 -17.33
N ARG A 109 14.76 -19.08 -17.78
CA ARG A 109 14.33 -20.45 -18.02
C ARG A 109 14.52 -21.28 -16.75
N ALA A 110 13.41 -21.75 -16.19
CA ALA A 110 13.42 -22.50 -14.94
C ALA A 110 14.41 -23.69 -14.95
N ALA A 111 14.40 -24.51 -16.00
CA ALA A 111 15.30 -25.65 -16.11
C ALA A 111 16.79 -25.27 -16.14
N VAL A 112 17.13 -24.14 -16.77
CA VAL A 112 18.53 -23.68 -16.86
C VAL A 112 18.96 -23.05 -15.54
N HIS A 113 18.12 -22.20 -14.95
CA HIS A 113 18.38 -21.62 -13.64
C HIS A 113 18.55 -22.70 -12.57
N ASP A 114 17.64 -23.68 -12.50
CA ASP A 114 17.69 -24.79 -11.55
C ASP A 114 18.94 -25.65 -11.72
N ALA A 115 19.36 -25.89 -12.97
CA ALA A 115 20.59 -26.62 -13.27
C ALA A 115 21.85 -25.86 -12.83
N ILE A 116 21.91 -24.55 -13.07
CA ILE A 116 23.00 -23.68 -12.58
C ILE A 116 22.97 -23.60 -11.06
N ALA A 117 21.79 -23.48 -10.45
CA ALA A 117 21.59 -23.41 -9.01
C ALA A 117 21.84 -24.74 -8.29
N ARG A 118 21.79 -25.86 -9.04
CA ARG A 118 21.86 -27.25 -8.57
C ARG A 118 20.75 -27.61 -7.58
N VAL A 119 19.62 -26.92 -7.68
CA VAL A 119 18.45 -27.10 -6.82
C VAL A 119 17.21 -27.05 -7.71
N ARG A 120 16.48 -28.18 -7.77
CA ARG A 120 15.23 -28.26 -8.54
C ARG A 120 14.17 -27.36 -7.91
N GLY A 121 13.48 -26.57 -8.72
CA GLY A 121 12.48 -25.61 -8.26
C GLY A 121 13.05 -24.29 -7.74
N ALA A 122 14.38 -24.09 -7.76
CA ALA A 122 15.01 -22.85 -7.28
C ALA A 122 14.51 -21.61 -8.01
N HIS A 123 14.25 -21.70 -9.32
CA HIS A 123 13.72 -20.59 -10.11
C HIS A 123 12.33 -20.17 -9.62
N ALA A 124 11.41 -21.12 -9.45
CA ALA A 124 10.06 -20.83 -8.98
C ALA A 124 10.08 -20.26 -7.56
N ALA A 125 10.90 -20.83 -6.67
CA ALA A 125 11.09 -20.34 -5.32
C ALA A 125 11.73 -18.94 -5.27
N ALA A 126 12.71 -18.66 -6.14
CA ALA A 126 13.35 -17.36 -6.27
C ALA A 126 12.34 -16.28 -6.68
N LEU A 127 11.49 -16.54 -7.67
CA LEU A 127 10.45 -15.59 -8.12
C LEU A 127 9.34 -15.40 -7.09
N ALA A 128 8.96 -16.44 -6.35
CA ALA A 128 8.04 -16.32 -5.21
C ALA A 128 8.65 -15.45 -4.11
N GLY A 129 9.92 -15.68 -3.77
CA GLY A 129 10.65 -14.88 -2.80
C GLY A 129 10.84 -13.43 -3.23
N LEU A 130 11.05 -13.18 -4.53
CA LEU A 130 11.09 -11.83 -5.08
C LEU A 130 9.80 -11.05 -4.83
N ARG A 131 8.63 -11.69 -5.01
CA ARG A 131 7.33 -11.07 -4.71
C ARG A 131 7.19 -10.71 -3.24
N ASN A 132 7.62 -11.60 -2.35
CA ASN A 132 7.53 -11.37 -0.91
C ASN A 132 8.52 -10.29 -0.44
N LEU A 133 9.76 -10.30 -0.95
CA LEU A 133 10.75 -9.26 -0.67
C LEU A 133 10.25 -7.89 -1.13
N ALA A 134 9.65 -7.80 -2.32
CA ALA A 134 9.02 -6.57 -2.80
C ALA A 134 7.79 -6.18 -1.95
N GLY A 135 6.95 -7.15 -1.58
CA GLY A 135 5.78 -6.95 -0.72
C GLY A 135 6.13 -6.46 0.69
N ALA A 136 7.30 -6.83 1.21
CA ALA A 136 7.84 -6.32 2.47
C ALA A 136 8.41 -4.88 2.37
N GLY A 137 8.30 -4.22 1.21
CA GLY A 137 8.74 -2.85 1.00
C GLY A 137 10.25 -2.68 0.91
N LEU A 138 11.01 -3.74 0.62
CA LEU A 138 12.45 -3.66 0.39
C LEU A 138 12.74 -3.11 -1.02
N ASP A 139 13.72 -2.20 -1.15
CA ASP A 139 14.21 -1.77 -2.46
C ASP A 139 14.82 -2.97 -3.21
N ILE A 140 14.31 -3.26 -4.41
CA ILE A 140 14.75 -4.40 -5.20
C ILE A 140 15.72 -3.93 -6.29
N ARG A 141 16.92 -4.50 -6.29
CA ARG A 141 17.93 -4.31 -7.34
C ARG A 141 18.22 -5.66 -7.99
N PHE A 142 18.00 -5.78 -9.29
CA PHE A 142 18.29 -7.03 -9.99
C PHE A 142 19.80 -7.17 -10.23
N GLU A 143 20.34 -8.37 -10.07
CA GLU A 143 21.72 -8.70 -10.41
C GLU A 143 21.77 -9.95 -11.28
N LEU A 144 22.17 -9.77 -12.54
CA LEU A 144 22.10 -10.80 -13.57
C LEU A 144 23.49 -11.09 -14.12
N PRO A 145 23.95 -12.35 -14.13
CA PRO A 145 25.20 -12.71 -14.79
C PRO A 145 25.04 -12.64 -16.32
N VAL A 146 26.10 -12.30 -17.03
CA VAL A 146 26.16 -12.40 -18.50
C VAL A 146 26.70 -13.77 -18.87
N LEU A 147 25.81 -14.65 -19.32
CA LEU A 147 26.07 -16.01 -19.80
C LEU A 147 25.81 -16.12 -21.31
N ASP A 148 26.13 -17.28 -21.87
CA ASP A 148 25.88 -17.59 -23.27
C ASP A 148 24.39 -17.45 -23.63
N PRO A 149 24.04 -16.89 -24.81
CA PRO A 149 22.64 -16.71 -25.22
C PRO A 149 21.83 -18.02 -25.33
N SER A 150 22.49 -19.18 -25.48
CA SER A 150 21.82 -20.48 -25.45
C SER A 150 21.24 -20.83 -24.06
N LEU A 151 21.78 -20.22 -23.00
CA LEU A 151 21.41 -20.46 -21.60
C LEU A 151 20.47 -19.39 -21.04
N GLN A 152 20.50 -18.17 -21.60
CA GLN A 152 19.69 -17.06 -21.08
C GLN A 152 19.30 -16.04 -22.15
N ASN A 153 18.18 -15.37 -21.92
CA ASN A 153 17.76 -14.17 -22.63
C ASN A 153 17.67 -12.99 -21.65
N LEU A 154 18.71 -12.14 -21.65
CA LEU A 154 18.82 -11.00 -20.74
C LEU A 154 17.64 -10.02 -20.82
N ALA A 155 17.09 -9.78 -22.01
CA ALA A 155 15.94 -8.89 -22.18
C ALA A 155 14.66 -9.51 -21.59
N ALA A 156 14.44 -10.81 -21.83
CA ALA A 156 13.33 -11.55 -21.24
C ALA A 156 13.44 -11.65 -19.72
N MET A 157 14.67 -11.80 -19.18
CA MET A 157 14.91 -11.75 -17.73
C MET A 157 14.47 -10.40 -17.13
N ILE A 158 14.85 -9.28 -17.74
CA ILE A 158 14.44 -7.94 -17.28
C ILE A 158 12.92 -7.78 -17.36
N GLN A 159 12.28 -8.23 -18.44
CA GLN A 159 10.82 -8.18 -18.58
C GLN A 159 10.10 -9.03 -17.54
N LEU A 160 10.58 -10.25 -17.30
CA LEU A 160 10.04 -11.17 -16.29
C LEU A 160 10.12 -10.54 -14.89
N LEU A 161 11.30 -10.05 -14.52
CA LEU A 161 11.53 -9.47 -13.19
C LEU A 161 10.77 -8.16 -12.99
N HIS A 162 10.70 -7.29 -14.01
CA HIS A 162 9.89 -6.08 -13.96
C HIS A 162 8.39 -6.37 -13.90
N GLY A 163 7.92 -7.42 -14.60
CA GLY A 163 6.52 -7.85 -14.52
C GLY A 163 6.13 -8.33 -13.12
N ILE A 164 7.10 -8.84 -12.35
CA ILE A 164 6.91 -9.26 -10.97
C ILE A 164 7.05 -8.09 -9.99
N VAL A 165 8.02 -7.20 -10.21
CA VAL A 165 8.26 -6.01 -9.38
C VAL A 165 8.31 -4.75 -10.25
N PRO A 166 7.14 -4.18 -10.62
CA PRO A 166 7.09 -2.97 -11.46
C PRO A 166 7.69 -1.74 -10.79
N ALA A 167 7.86 -1.77 -9.46
CA ALA A 167 8.49 -0.71 -8.67
C ALA A 167 10.02 -0.73 -8.72
N ALA A 168 10.65 -1.83 -9.17
CA ALA A 168 12.10 -1.91 -9.27
C ALA A 168 12.62 -0.89 -10.30
N ARG A 169 13.69 -0.17 -9.94
CA ARG A 169 14.29 0.88 -10.78
C ARG A 169 15.75 0.63 -11.10
N ARG A 170 16.35 -0.46 -10.62
CA ARG A 170 17.79 -0.71 -10.74
C ARG A 170 18.08 -2.16 -11.13
N ALA A 171 18.98 -2.32 -12.09
CA ALA A 171 19.56 -3.60 -12.45
C ALA A 171 21.08 -3.49 -12.61
N ARG A 172 21.78 -4.59 -12.35
CA ARG A 172 23.21 -4.75 -12.49
C ARG A 172 23.47 -5.97 -13.36
N LEU A 173 24.30 -5.79 -14.39
CA LEU A 173 24.79 -6.88 -15.23
C LEU A 173 26.27 -7.07 -14.94
N TYR A 174 26.72 -8.32 -14.80
CA TYR A 174 28.13 -8.59 -14.51
C TYR A 174 28.65 -9.84 -15.23
N ALA A 175 29.94 -9.85 -15.53
CA ALA A 175 30.66 -11.02 -16.01
C ALA A 175 31.25 -11.81 -14.83
N PRO A 176 31.00 -13.13 -14.74
CA PRO A 176 31.64 -13.97 -13.74
C PRO A 176 33.17 -13.87 -13.78
N ASP A 177 33.79 -13.73 -12.63
CA ASP A 177 35.24 -13.57 -12.48
C ASP A 177 35.97 -14.89 -12.25
N ALA A 178 35.27 -15.89 -11.70
CA ALA A 178 35.75 -17.25 -11.51
C ALA A 178 34.61 -18.25 -11.69
N MET A 179 34.98 -19.48 -12.06
CA MET A 179 34.05 -20.61 -12.14
C MET A 179 34.44 -21.68 -11.14
N ARG A 180 33.48 -22.08 -10.30
CA ARG A 180 33.71 -23.13 -9.31
C ARG A 180 33.64 -24.51 -9.94
N SER A 181 34.48 -25.39 -9.41
CA SER A 181 34.40 -26.81 -9.70
C SER A 181 33.11 -27.43 -9.13
N VAL A 182 32.46 -28.26 -9.93
CA VAL A 182 31.37 -29.16 -9.56
C VAL A 182 31.92 -30.57 -9.72
N ASP A 183 31.90 -31.37 -8.66
CA ASP A 183 32.40 -32.75 -8.66
C ASP A 183 33.84 -32.88 -9.21
N GLY A 184 34.70 -31.90 -8.91
CA GLY A 184 36.11 -31.87 -9.34
C GLY A 184 36.35 -31.27 -10.75
N ARG A 185 35.31 -30.83 -11.48
CA ARG A 185 35.44 -30.22 -12.82
C ARG A 185 34.72 -28.88 -12.94
N VAL A 186 35.29 -27.93 -13.69
CA VAL A 186 34.59 -26.68 -14.02
C VAL A 186 33.59 -26.95 -15.14
N PRO A 187 32.28 -26.60 -14.98
CA PRO A 187 31.29 -26.80 -16.03
C PRO A 187 31.64 -25.99 -17.28
N ARG A 188 31.97 -26.67 -18.38
CA ARG A 188 32.43 -26.03 -19.62
C ARG A 188 31.31 -25.23 -20.29
N GLU A 189 30.07 -25.65 -20.09
CA GLU A 189 28.85 -25.03 -20.61
C GLU A 189 28.64 -23.63 -20.01
N LEU A 190 29.20 -23.37 -18.83
CA LEU A 190 29.15 -22.06 -18.16
C LEU A 190 30.39 -21.22 -18.39
N ALA A 191 31.29 -21.65 -19.29
CA ALA A 191 32.43 -20.83 -19.70
C ALA A 191 31.93 -19.44 -20.10
N PRO A 192 32.67 -18.37 -19.75
CA PRO A 192 32.22 -17.03 -20.05
C PRO A 192 32.02 -16.88 -21.56
N PRO A 193 30.96 -16.21 -22.03
CA PRO A 193 30.75 -16.03 -23.45
C PRO A 193 31.77 -15.06 -24.05
N ARG A 194 32.01 -15.16 -25.36
CA ARG A 194 32.72 -14.10 -26.09
C ARG A 194 31.85 -12.85 -26.20
N TRP A 195 32.46 -11.68 -26.06
CA TRP A 195 31.73 -10.41 -26.03
C TRP A 195 30.98 -10.10 -27.33
N ASP A 196 31.53 -10.48 -28.48
CA ASP A 196 30.87 -10.29 -29.78
C ASP A 196 29.60 -11.16 -29.93
N VAL A 197 29.58 -12.34 -29.31
CA VAL A 197 28.41 -13.23 -29.30
C VAL A 197 27.27 -12.66 -28.45
N VAL A 198 27.57 -12.13 -27.25
CA VAL A 198 26.54 -11.61 -26.34
C VAL A 198 26.19 -10.14 -26.57
N ARG A 199 26.99 -9.39 -27.34
CA ARG A 199 26.82 -7.93 -27.54
C ARG A 199 25.40 -7.57 -27.96
N ARG A 200 24.81 -8.31 -28.90
CA ARG A 200 23.43 -8.05 -29.36
C ARG A 200 22.41 -8.20 -28.23
N ALA A 201 22.49 -9.29 -27.47
CA ALA A 201 21.59 -9.55 -26.35
C ALA A 201 21.78 -8.52 -25.22
N LEU A 202 23.02 -8.08 -24.98
CA LEU A 202 23.36 -7.08 -23.97
C LEU A 202 22.81 -5.69 -24.31
N LEU A 203 22.96 -5.23 -25.57
CA LEU A 203 22.41 -3.95 -26.03
C LEU A 203 20.88 -3.96 -26.01
N GLU A 204 20.27 -5.07 -26.40
CA GLU A 204 18.82 -5.25 -26.35
C GLU A 204 18.29 -5.20 -24.91
N ALA A 205 18.98 -5.85 -23.96
CA ALA A 205 18.64 -5.78 -22.55
C ALA A 205 18.72 -4.33 -22.00
N ILE A 206 19.72 -3.57 -22.43
CA ILE A 206 19.87 -2.14 -22.08
C ILE A 206 18.72 -1.30 -22.63
N ARG A 207 18.32 -1.54 -23.89
CA ARG A 207 17.17 -0.86 -24.51
C ARG A 207 15.87 -1.15 -23.75
N VAL A 208 15.59 -2.42 -23.49
CA VAL A 208 14.38 -2.86 -22.76
C VAL A 208 14.34 -2.32 -21.34
N ALA A 209 15.48 -2.29 -20.64
CA ALA A 209 15.56 -1.68 -19.31
C ALA A 209 15.20 -0.18 -19.36
N ARG A 210 15.73 0.55 -20.33
CA ARG A 210 15.44 1.99 -20.52
C ARG A 210 13.95 2.24 -20.77
N GLU A 211 13.31 1.45 -21.62
CA GLU A 211 11.87 1.54 -21.91
C GLU A 211 11.00 1.30 -20.68
N ARG A 212 11.48 0.47 -19.75
CA ARG A 212 10.81 0.17 -18.48
C ARG A 212 11.28 1.05 -17.32
N GLN A 213 12.04 2.10 -17.60
CA GLN A 213 12.60 3.01 -16.59
C GLN A 213 13.44 2.27 -15.51
N ILE A 214 14.09 1.17 -15.89
CA ILE A 214 15.07 0.46 -15.08
C ILE A 214 16.45 0.98 -15.46
N ASP A 215 17.15 1.49 -14.47
CA ASP A 215 18.51 1.98 -14.61
C ASP A 215 19.51 0.82 -14.51
N ILE A 216 20.22 0.56 -15.59
CA ILE A 216 21.35 -0.36 -15.59
C ILE A 216 22.61 0.41 -15.21
N THR A 217 23.14 0.11 -14.03
CA THR A 217 24.39 0.67 -13.56
C THR A 217 25.52 -0.31 -13.85
N LEU A 218 26.51 0.16 -14.59
CA LEU A 218 27.75 -0.56 -14.88
C LEU A 218 28.90 0.16 -14.17
N THR A 219 29.69 -0.60 -13.43
CA THR A 219 30.79 -0.15 -12.59
C THR A 219 32.08 -0.85 -13.00
N GLU A 220 33.22 -0.39 -12.50
CA GLU A 220 34.50 -1.06 -12.73
C GLU A 220 34.57 -2.50 -12.18
N ARG A 221 33.61 -2.88 -11.33
CA ARG A 221 33.56 -4.21 -10.70
C ARG A 221 32.80 -5.24 -11.52
N ASP A 222 32.15 -4.84 -12.61
CA ASP A 222 31.24 -5.72 -13.37
C ASP A 222 31.94 -6.54 -14.45
N GLY A 223 33.16 -6.15 -14.85
CA GLY A 223 33.95 -6.91 -15.81
C GLY A 223 33.39 -6.93 -17.24
N ILE A 224 32.53 -5.96 -17.58
CA ILE A 224 31.97 -5.76 -18.92
C ILE A 224 32.80 -4.68 -19.64
N PRO A 225 33.51 -4.99 -20.73
CA PRO A 225 34.33 -4.02 -21.44
C PRO A 225 33.47 -3.02 -22.21
N LEU A 226 33.96 -1.79 -22.41
CA LEU A 226 33.19 -0.73 -23.10
C LEU A 226 32.76 -1.13 -24.51
N CYS A 227 33.59 -1.87 -25.25
CA CYS A 227 33.25 -2.33 -26.60
C CYS A 227 32.04 -3.29 -26.65
N ALA A 228 31.69 -3.94 -25.53
CA ALA A 228 30.51 -4.80 -25.43
C ALA A 228 29.20 -4.01 -25.26
N VAL A 229 29.28 -2.77 -24.76
CA VAL A 229 28.11 -1.92 -24.45
C VAL A 229 28.09 -0.60 -25.20
N ALA A 230 29.08 -0.35 -26.04
CA ALA A 230 29.17 0.83 -26.88
C ALA A 230 28.28 0.68 -28.11
N SER A 231 27.48 1.70 -28.39
CA SER A 231 26.79 1.90 -29.66
C SER A 231 27.60 2.85 -30.52
N VAL A 232 27.92 2.44 -31.74
CA VAL A 232 28.65 3.25 -32.72
C VAL A 232 27.65 3.75 -33.76
N GLY A 233 27.50 5.07 -33.87
CA GLY A 233 26.64 5.70 -34.88
C GLY A 233 27.29 5.72 -36.25
N ASP A 234 26.50 6.00 -37.29
CA ASP A 234 26.95 6.06 -38.68
C ASP A 234 28.00 7.17 -38.92
N ASP A 235 28.04 8.19 -38.06
CA ASP A 235 29.02 9.29 -38.02
C ASP A 235 30.32 8.94 -37.25
N GLY A 236 30.43 7.69 -36.79
CA GLY A 236 31.52 7.21 -35.95
C GLY A 236 31.49 7.74 -34.52
N SER A 237 30.36 8.31 -34.06
CA SER A 237 30.16 8.66 -32.65
C SER A 237 30.03 7.39 -31.80
N VAL A 238 30.62 7.39 -30.60
CA VAL A 238 30.58 6.25 -29.68
C VAL A 238 29.81 6.65 -28.43
N THR A 239 28.67 6.01 -28.21
CA THR A 239 27.81 6.23 -27.04
C THR A 239 27.75 4.99 -26.17
N VAL A 240 27.55 5.18 -24.87
CA VAL A 240 27.60 4.17 -23.82
C VAL A 240 26.60 4.59 -22.73
N PRO A 241 26.03 3.65 -21.95
CA PRO A 241 25.11 4.00 -20.87
C PRO A 241 25.70 5.02 -19.88
N GLU A 242 24.90 6.01 -19.47
CA GLU A 242 25.35 7.23 -18.78
C GLU A 242 26.15 6.97 -17.49
N ARG A 243 25.82 5.93 -16.72
CA ARG A 243 26.41 5.68 -15.40
C ARG A 243 27.83 5.07 -15.38
N LEU A 244 28.36 4.59 -16.51
CA LEU A 244 29.80 4.25 -16.62
C LEU A 244 30.69 5.50 -16.65
N PHE A 245 30.16 6.62 -17.16
CA PHE A 245 30.93 7.85 -17.43
C PHE A 245 30.55 9.03 -16.53
N ALA A 246 29.31 9.07 -16.02
CA ALA A 246 28.75 10.21 -15.30
C ALA A 246 29.50 10.57 -14.00
N ASP A 247 30.23 9.63 -13.40
CA ASP A 247 30.84 9.82 -12.08
C ASP A 247 32.30 10.28 -12.10
N ARG A 248 32.99 10.25 -13.26
CA ARG A 248 34.45 10.46 -13.30
C ARG A 248 34.97 11.56 -14.21
N GLY A 249 34.11 12.23 -15.00
CA GLY A 249 34.49 13.43 -15.76
C GLY A 249 35.75 13.26 -16.61
N GLY A 250 35.92 12.09 -17.25
CA GLY A 250 37.09 11.78 -18.09
C GLY A 250 38.34 11.25 -17.38
N ARG A 251 38.31 10.98 -16.05
CA ARG A 251 39.44 10.39 -15.32
C ARG A 251 39.63 8.90 -15.63
N PRO A 252 40.87 8.35 -15.58
CA PRO A 252 41.13 6.93 -15.79
C PRO A 252 40.32 6.04 -14.84
N MET A 253 39.81 4.91 -15.35
CA MET A 253 39.01 3.97 -14.57
C MET A 253 39.91 2.93 -13.89
N PRO A 254 39.91 2.80 -12.56
CA PRO A 254 40.59 1.72 -11.86
C PRO A 254 39.92 0.40 -12.25
N ARG A 255 40.73 -0.61 -12.58
CA ARG A 255 40.24 -1.96 -12.89
C ARG A 255 40.22 -2.77 -11.60
N ARG A 256 39.22 -3.63 -11.43
CA ARG A 256 39.26 -4.63 -10.35
C ARG A 256 40.46 -5.56 -10.54
N SER A 257 40.97 -6.16 -9.46
CA SER A 257 42.09 -7.10 -9.50
C SER A 257 41.87 -8.30 -10.43
N THR A 258 40.61 -8.67 -10.69
CA THR A 258 40.19 -9.77 -11.56
C THR A 258 39.76 -9.32 -12.95
N SER A 259 40.07 -8.08 -13.36
CA SER A 259 39.85 -7.58 -14.72
C SER A 259 41.12 -7.04 -15.32
N SER A 260 41.29 -7.22 -16.62
CA SER A 260 42.44 -6.74 -17.38
C SER A 260 42.04 -6.36 -18.80
N LEU A 261 42.91 -5.60 -19.45
CA LEU A 261 42.82 -5.36 -20.88
C LEU A 261 43.52 -6.49 -21.62
N ALA A 262 42.95 -6.89 -22.76
CA ALA A 262 43.64 -7.78 -23.67
C ALA A 262 44.75 -7.01 -24.42
N PRO A 263 45.77 -7.71 -24.97
CA PRO A 263 46.83 -7.06 -25.75
C PRO A 263 46.31 -6.17 -26.88
N ILE A 264 45.20 -6.55 -27.53
CA ILE A 264 44.58 -5.76 -28.62
C ILE A 264 44.05 -4.39 -28.14
N CYS A 265 43.83 -4.20 -26.84
CA CYS A 265 43.30 -2.95 -26.31
C CYS A 265 44.34 -1.82 -26.23
N SER A 266 45.63 -2.10 -26.45
CA SER A 266 46.69 -1.07 -26.45
C SER A 266 46.52 -0.03 -27.55
N SER A 267 45.81 -0.36 -28.63
CA SER A 267 45.44 0.56 -29.72
C SER A 267 44.04 1.15 -29.58
N CYS A 268 43.32 0.87 -28.49
CA CYS A 268 41.93 1.31 -28.29
C CYS A 268 41.87 2.75 -27.78
N ALA A 269 41.09 3.62 -28.42
CA ALA A 269 40.90 5.00 -27.97
C ALA A 269 40.27 5.09 -26.56
N ALA A 270 39.57 4.05 -26.11
CA ALA A 270 38.97 3.96 -24.79
C ALA A 270 39.85 3.27 -23.73
N GLU A 271 41.11 2.91 -24.03
CA GLU A 271 42.00 2.11 -23.16
C GLU A 271 42.06 2.64 -21.71
N ARG A 272 42.23 3.96 -21.55
CA ARG A 272 42.39 4.62 -20.25
C ARG A 272 41.12 4.65 -19.40
N VAL A 273 39.95 4.56 -20.04
CA VAL A 273 38.63 4.67 -19.39
C VAL A 273 37.85 3.35 -19.38
N CYS A 274 38.36 2.30 -20.03
CA CYS A 274 37.74 1.00 -20.10
C CYS A 274 38.03 0.16 -18.84
N PRO A 275 37.01 -0.48 -18.23
CA PRO A 275 37.21 -1.36 -17.06
C PRO A 275 37.87 -2.69 -17.44
N GLY A 276 37.97 -2.99 -18.73
CA GLY A 276 38.43 -4.28 -19.24
C GLY A 276 37.42 -5.40 -19.06
N THR A 277 37.88 -6.63 -19.24
CA THR A 277 37.09 -7.85 -19.03
C THR A 277 37.75 -8.74 -17.99
N THR A 278 37.03 -9.74 -17.50
CA THR A 278 37.48 -10.65 -16.45
C THR A 278 38.68 -11.50 -16.90
N SER A 279 39.58 -11.85 -15.97
CA SER A 279 40.70 -12.75 -16.25
C SER A 279 40.22 -14.11 -16.76
N LEU A 280 39.06 -14.57 -16.31
CA LEU A 280 38.42 -15.79 -16.79
C LEU A 280 38.09 -15.69 -18.29
N VAL A 281 37.49 -14.59 -18.76
CA VAL A 281 37.23 -14.34 -20.18
C VAL A 281 38.53 -14.36 -20.99
N LEU A 282 39.57 -13.67 -20.52
CA LEU A 282 40.86 -13.61 -21.22
C LEU A 282 41.55 -14.98 -21.27
N SER A 283 41.49 -15.76 -20.20
CA SER A 283 42.07 -17.10 -20.17
C SER A 283 41.35 -18.08 -21.11
N THR A 284 40.05 -17.87 -21.35
CA THR A 284 39.24 -18.73 -22.22
C THR A 284 39.32 -18.31 -23.69
N HIS A 285 39.30 -17.01 -23.99
CA HIS A 285 39.15 -16.48 -25.36
C HIS A 285 40.30 -15.59 -25.84
N GLY A 286 41.25 -15.25 -24.97
CA GLY A 286 42.28 -14.26 -25.26
C GLY A 286 41.67 -12.90 -25.63
N SER A 287 42.08 -12.37 -26.79
CA SER A 287 41.55 -11.12 -27.36
C SER A 287 40.29 -11.33 -28.22
N GLN A 288 39.84 -12.56 -28.45
CA GLN A 288 38.74 -12.83 -29.38
C GLN A 288 37.43 -12.24 -28.87
N GLY A 289 36.69 -11.59 -29.78
CA GLY A 289 35.42 -10.92 -29.47
C GLY A 289 35.54 -9.54 -28.83
N LEU A 290 36.76 -9.04 -28.60
CA LEU A 290 37.01 -7.66 -28.21
C LEU A 290 37.27 -6.80 -29.46
N SER A 291 36.60 -5.65 -29.54
CA SER A 291 36.73 -4.72 -30.66
C SER A 291 37.21 -3.36 -30.14
N PRO A 292 38.49 -3.00 -30.35
CA PRO A 292 39.00 -1.68 -30.01
C PRO A 292 38.12 -0.57 -30.60
N LEU A 293 37.80 0.42 -29.78
CA LEU A 293 37.02 1.58 -30.21
C LEU A 293 37.95 2.58 -30.89
N SER A 294 37.57 3.05 -32.07
CA SER A 294 38.31 4.06 -32.85
C SER A 294 38.23 5.46 -32.22
N ARG A 295 37.21 5.72 -31.40
CA ARG A 295 37.05 6.94 -30.61
C ARG A 295 36.68 6.60 -29.16
N ALA A 296 37.19 7.38 -28.21
CA ALA A 296 36.76 7.26 -26.83
C ALA A 296 35.28 7.70 -26.72
N PRO A 297 34.45 7.02 -25.91
CA PRO A 297 33.08 7.48 -25.67
C PRO A 297 33.12 8.88 -25.08
N MET A 298 32.42 9.82 -25.71
CA MET A 298 32.31 11.16 -25.16
C MET A 298 31.43 11.08 -23.91
N SER A 299 31.92 11.55 -22.77
CA SER A 299 30.99 11.89 -21.69
C SER A 299 29.99 12.87 -22.28
N PRO A 300 28.67 12.68 -22.08
CA PRO A 300 27.74 13.78 -22.30
C PRO A 300 28.37 14.96 -21.59
N ARG A 301 28.52 16.11 -22.27
CA ARG A 301 28.85 17.33 -21.53
C ARG A 301 27.82 17.35 -20.41
N ARG A 302 28.25 17.20 -19.14
CA ARG A 302 27.37 17.54 -18.03
C ARG A 302 26.88 18.91 -18.45
N ASP A 303 25.58 19.07 -18.63
CA ASP A 303 24.99 20.39 -18.72
C ASP A 303 25.49 21.08 -17.45
N ARG A 304 26.57 21.87 -17.58
CA ARG A 304 26.82 22.96 -16.66
C ARG A 304 25.51 23.68 -16.77
N TRP A 305 24.76 23.64 -15.68
CA TRP A 305 23.50 24.36 -15.51
C TRP A 305 23.45 25.49 -16.52
N ASP A 306 22.65 25.30 -17.57
CA ASP A 306 22.51 26.32 -18.60
C ASP A 306 22.12 27.62 -17.88
N GLU A 307 22.51 28.76 -18.46
CA GLU A 307 22.08 30.04 -17.89
C GLU A 307 20.56 30.05 -17.72
N GLN A 308 19.81 29.30 -18.53
CA GLN A 308 18.39 29.08 -18.36
C GLN A 308 18.00 28.36 -17.05
N ARG A 309 18.66 27.27 -16.61
CA ARG A 309 18.43 26.61 -15.30
C ARG A 309 19.02 27.39 -14.15
N LYS A 310 20.16 28.08 -14.34
CA LYS A 310 20.67 29.02 -13.32
C LYS A 310 19.70 30.18 -13.14
N ASN A 311 19.13 30.69 -14.21
CA ASN A 311 18.07 31.69 -14.16
C ASN A 311 16.76 31.07 -13.66
N ALA A 312 16.49 29.79 -13.92
CA ALA A 312 15.34 29.06 -13.37
C ALA A 312 15.44 28.86 -11.84
N ALA A 313 16.63 28.59 -11.29
CA ALA A 313 16.84 28.51 -9.85
C ALA A 313 17.07 29.86 -9.18
N LYS A 314 17.64 30.84 -9.88
CA LYS A 314 17.54 32.26 -9.46
C LYS A 314 16.09 32.73 -9.47
N SER A 315 15.23 32.13 -10.30
CA SER A 315 13.77 32.35 -10.30
C SER A 315 12.98 31.39 -9.40
N ALA A 316 13.64 30.43 -8.74
CA ALA A 316 12.99 29.58 -7.75
C ALA A 316 12.94 30.34 -6.42
N PHE A 317 11.96 31.26 -6.33
CA PHE A 317 11.69 32.03 -5.12
C PHE A 317 11.37 31.13 -3.91
N PHE A 318 10.89 29.90 -4.16
CA PHE A 318 10.29 28.99 -3.18
C PHE A 318 10.82 27.55 -3.30
N VAL A 319 11.28 26.95 -2.19
CA VAL A 319 11.71 25.54 -2.12
C VAL A 319 11.03 24.80 -0.98
N VAL A 320 10.41 23.66 -1.29
CA VAL A 320 9.83 22.74 -0.28
C VAL A 320 10.87 21.72 0.18
N LEU A 321 11.11 21.67 1.49
CA LEU A 321 11.93 20.67 2.18
C LEU A 321 11.05 19.79 3.06
N ARG A 322 11.28 18.48 3.04
CA ARG A 322 10.48 17.52 3.81
C ARG A 322 11.34 16.82 4.85
N PRO A 323 11.24 17.19 6.14
CA PRO A 323 11.95 16.50 7.23
C PRO A 323 11.50 15.04 7.41
N THR A 324 10.25 14.74 7.04
CA THR A 324 9.64 13.41 7.19
C THR A 324 8.45 13.25 6.23
N VAL A 325 8.10 12.01 5.92
CA VAL A 325 6.87 11.62 5.21
C VAL A 325 5.82 11.00 6.14
N HIS A 326 6.16 10.75 7.41
CA HIS A 326 5.21 10.24 8.40
C HIS A 326 4.33 11.36 8.92
N CYS A 327 3.08 11.05 9.24
CA CYS A 327 2.09 11.98 9.77
C CYS A 327 1.32 11.34 10.93
N ASN A 328 0.89 12.15 11.90
CA ASN A 328 0.01 11.74 13.00
C ASN A 328 -1.49 11.74 12.61
N GLN A 329 -1.84 12.26 11.43
CA GLN A 329 -3.18 12.20 10.84
C GLN A 329 -3.26 11.16 9.72
N ASP A 330 -4.48 10.74 9.38
CA ASP A 330 -4.75 9.73 8.34
C ASP A 330 -5.77 10.25 7.32
N CYS A 331 -5.49 11.40 6.70
CA CYS A 331 -6.44 12.11 5.86
C CYS A 331 -6.79 11.37 4.55
N TRP A 332 -8.07 11.39 4.16
CA TRP A 332 -8.52 10.77 2.90
C TRP A 332 -7.92 11.41 1.64
N PHE A 333 -7.67 12.72 1.68
CA PHE A 333 -7.11 13.48 0.56
C PHE A 333 -5.59 13.61 0.59
N CYS A 334 -4.89 12.89 1.49
CA CYS A 334 -3.46 13.09 1.70
C CYS A 334 -2.67 12.85 0.40
N SER A 335 -1.96 13.90 -0.05
CA SER A 335 -1.10 13.87 -1.24
C SER A 335 0.37 13.56 -0.92
N ALA A 336 0.75 13.50 0.36
CA ALA A 336 2.08 13.11 0.80
C ALA A 336 2.18 11.60 1.06
N ASN A 337 3.25 10.97 0.55
CA ASN A 337 3.61 9.57 0.80
C ASN A 337 5.13 9.34 0.62
N GLU A 338 5.57 8.09 0.71
CA GLU A 338 6.98 7.67 0.59
C GLU A 338 7.62 7.99 -0.78
N THR A 339 6.82 8.30 -1.81
CA THR A 339 7.31 8.72 -3.14
C THR A 339 7.49 10.23 -3.27
N SER A 340 7.23 10.98 -2.20
CA SER A 340 7.36 12.45 -2.21
C SER A 340 8.82 12.87 -2.38
N HIS A 341 9.06 13.84 -3.27
CA HIS A 341 10.41 14.37 -3.51
C HIS A 341 10.90 15.26 -2.36
N ASN A 342 12.20 15.55 -2.32
CA ASN A 342 12.84 16.44 -1.33
C ASN A 342 12.75 16.02 0.14
N VAL A 343 12.64 14.71 0.40
CA VAL A 343 12.74 14.15 1.75
C VAL A 343 14.21 14.07 2.16
N GLU A 344 14.51 14.60 3.34
CA GLU A 344 15.85 14.50 3.94
C GLU A 344 15.67 14.31 5.45
N ASP A 345 15.82 13.08 5.90
CA ASP A 345 15.65 12.68 7.29
C ASP A 345 16.90 12.91 8.14
N ASN A 346 18.08 13.07 7.51
CA ASN A 346 19.32 13.31 8.21
C ASN A 346 19.49 14.80 8.54
N PRO A 347 19.54 15.18 9.83
CA PRO A 347 19.59 16.59 10.22
C PRO A 347 20.84 17.31 9.71
N GLY A 348 22.00 16.64 9.72
CA GLY A 348 23.23 17.23 9.22
C GLY A 348 23.20 17.50 7.71
N ARG A 349 22.60 16.59 6.92
CA ARG A 349 22.41 16.81 5.48
C ARG A 349 21.33 17.86 5.21
N MET A 350 20.23 17.85 5.97
CA MET A 350 19.18 18.88 5.88
C MET A 350 19.76 20.27 6.15
N MET A 351 20.50 20.46 7.25
CA MET A 351 21.14 21.74 7.57
C MET A 351 22.15 22.18 6.50
N ARG A 352 22.96 21.26 5.97
CA ARG A 352 23.88 21.56 4.85
C ARG A 352 23.12 21.90 3.56
N ARG A 353 21.97 21.26 3.32
CA ARG A 353 21.10 21.53 2.18
C ARG A 353 20.47 22.90 2.30
N ILE A 354 19.92 23.24 3.47
CA ILE A 354 19.40 24.58 3.80
C ILE A 354 20.49 25.62 3.56
N ALA A 355 21.69 25.43 4.11
CA ALA A 355 22.81 26.36 3.91
C ALA A 355 23.25 26.48 2.44
N ARG A 356 23.19 25.39 1.66
CA ARG A 356 23.49 25.43 0.23
C ARG A 356 22.43 26.20 -0.54
N LEU A 357 21.15 25.95 -0.27
CA LEU A 357 20.01 26.62 -0.91
C LEU A 357 20.00 28.11 -0.61
N ALA A 358 20.27 28.49 0.65
CA ALA A 358 20.39 29.89 1.03
C ALA A 358 21.50 30.61 0.21
N ARG A 359 22.65 29.96 0.02
CA ARG A 359 23.75 30.51 -0.80
C ARG A 359 23.44 30.58 -2.30
N THR A 360 22.43 29.87 -2.79
CA THR A 360 22.01 29.98 -4.20
C THR A 360 21.01 31.10 -4.45
N GLY A 361 20.65 31.89 -3.41
CA GLY A 361 19.71 32.99 -3.51
C GLY A 361 18.25 32.59 -3.32
N VAL A 362 17.98 31.44 -2.68
CA VAL A 362 16.60 31.05 -2.34
C VAL A 362 16.04 32.00 -1.27
N GLU A 363 14.93 32.66 -1.57
CA GLU A 363 14.30 33.63 -0.67
C GLU A 363 13.28 33.01 0.29
N GLN A 364 12.62 31.91 -0.12
CA GLN A 364 11.63 31.19 0.69
C GLN A 364 11.91 29.69 0.79
N ILE A 365 11.89 29.16 2.02
CA ILE A 365 11.92 27.73 2.32
C ILE A 365 10.64 27.34 3.05
N SER A 366 9.95 26.30 2.55
CA SER A 366 8.77 25.72 3.21
C SER A 366 9.08 24.32 3.73
N PHE A 367 8.89 24.11 5.03
CA PHE A 367 8.95 22.80 5.66
C PHE A 367 7.57 22.14 5.57
N SER A 368 7.47 21.08 4.78
CA SER A 368 6.23 20.35 4.51
C SER A 368 6.50 18.83 4.52
N GLY A 369 5.58 18.00 4.02
CA GLY A 369 5.71 16.54 3.97
C GLY A 369 4.54 15.85 4.66
N GLY A 370 4.82 14.81 5.46
CA GLY A 370 3.82 14.22 6.34
C GLY A 370 3.40 15.21 7.43
N GLU A 371 4.00 15.10 8.63
CA GLU A 371 3.90 16.12 9.67
C GLU A 371 5.31 16.55 10.10
N PRO A 372 5.78 17.75 9.68
CA PRO A 372 7.14 18.22 10.00
C PRO A 372 7.42 18.33 11.50
N THR A 373 6.40 18.58 12.33
CA THR A 373 6.55 18.70 13.80
C THR A 373 6.91 17.38 14.49
N LEU A 374 6.85 16.25 13.78
CA LEU A 374 7.43 14.99 14.24
C LEU A 374 8.97 15.00 14.23
N SER A 375 9.59 15.93 13.50
CA SER A 375 11.05 16.09 13.50
C SER A 375 11.49 16.86 14.75
N ARG A 376 12.25 16.20 15.63
CA ARG A 376 12.88 16.83 16.80
C ARG A 376 13.83 17.99 16.46
N HIS A 377 14.30 18.07 15.21
CA HIS A 377 15.24 19.08 14.72
C HIS A 377 14.55 20.22 13.95
N LEU A 378 13.21 20.28 13.94
CA LEU A 378 12.49 21.31 13.18
C LEU A 378 12.91 22.72 13.58
N VAL A 379 13.02 22.99 14.89
CA VAL A 379 13.49 24.28 15.42
C VAL A 379 14.91 24.60 14.93
N ASP A 380 15.80 23.59 14.91
CA ASP A 380 17.17 23.75 14.41
C ASP A 380 17.17 24.10 12.91
N TYR A 381 16.29 23.48 12.12
CA TYR A 381 16.19 23.75 10.68
C TYR A 381 15.72 25.16 10.39
N VAL A 382 14.69 25.62 11.11
CA VAL A 382 14.20 27.01 11.05
C VAL A 382 15.33 27.98 11.44
N SER A 383 16.03 27.70 12.55
CA SER A 383 17.15 28.52 13.01
C SER A 383 18.31 28.58 12.01
N VAL A 384 18.66 27.45 11.39
CA VAL A 384 19.71 27.42 10.34
C VAL A 384 19.26 28.18 9.11
N ALA A 385 18.02 28.01 8.64
CA ALA A 385 17.49 28.75 7.50
C ALA A 385 17.56 30.27 7.76
N LYS A 386 17.12 30.71 8.94
CA LYS A 386 17.15 32.13 9.32
C LYS A 386 18.57 32.68 9.39
N ARG A 387 19.49 31.97 10.05
CA ARG A 387 20.92 32.37 10.15
C ARG A 387 21.63 32.43 8.81
N MET A 388 21.22 31.61 7.85
CA MET A 388 21.82 31.60 6.50
C MET A 388 21.24 32.67 5.57
N GLY A 389 20.29 33.48 6.05
CA GLY A 389 19.74 34.62 5.30
C GLY A 389 18.49 34.32 4.48
N VAL A 390 17.78 33.23 4.78
CA VAL A 390 16.47 32.96 4.15
C VAL A 390 15.44 33.92 4.74
N ASN A 391 14.74 34.67 3.88
CA ASN A 391 13.82 35.74 4.28
C ASN A 391 12.47 35.20 4.75
N ALA A 392 11.90 34.25 4.01
CA ALA A 392 10.61 33.63 4.32
C ALA A 392 10.77 32.15 4.66
N ILE A 393 10.37 31.77 5.88
CA ILE A 393 10.45 30.40 6.39
C ILE A 393 9.05 29.96 6.78
N GLU A 394 8.50 29.03 6.01
CA GLU A 394 7.13 28.53 6.16
C GLU A 394 7.11 27.14 6.80
N LEU A 395 6.12 26.90 7.66
CA LEU A 395 5.81 25.59 8.20
C LEU A 395 4.40 25.16 7.76
N VAL A 396 4.31 24.10 6.97
CA VAL A 396 3.03 23.45 6.63
C VAL A 396 2.79 22.30 7.61
N THR A 397 1.72 22.36 8.41
CA THR A 397 1.49 21.43 9.54
C THR A 397 0.01 21.22 9.80
N ASN A 398 -0.38 20.11 10.44
CA ASN A 398 -1.71 19.98 11.07
C ASN A 398 -1.78 20.63 12.46
N ALA A 399 -0.64 21.10 12.98
CA ALA A 399 -0.46 21.80 14.25
C ALA A 399 -0.89 21.03 15.52
N VAL A 400 -1.30 19.78 15.41
CA VAL A 400 -1.79 18.97 16.56
C VAL A 400 -0.72 18.83 17.65
N LEU A 401 0.56 18.75 17.27
CA LEU A 401 1.69 18.65 18.21
C LEU A 401 2.17 20.01 18.73
N LEU A 402 1.56 21.12 18.31
CA LEU A 402 1.88 22.50 18.69
C LEU A 402 0.81 23.12 19.59
N ASP A 403 -0.01 22.29 20.23
CA ASP A 403 -1.07 22.64 21.18
C ASP A 403 -0.56 23.23 22.52
N LYS A 404 0.75 23.36 22.68
CA LYS A 404 1.41 23.98 23.84
C LYS A 404 2.18 25.22 23.42
N ARG A 405 2.03 26.29 24.21
CA ARG A 405 2.66 27.60 23.98
C ARG A 405 4.16 27.51 23.74
N GLU A 406 4.88 26.76 24.57
CA GLU A 406 6.34 26.73 24.55
C GLU A 406 6.90 26.22 23.21
N LYS A 407 6.15 25.32 22.54
CA LYS A 407 6.55 24.77 21.24
C LYS A 407 6.38 25.78 20.11
N VAL A 408 5.30 26.56 20.13
CA VAL A 408 5.07 27.65 19.18
C VAL A 408 6.11 28.74 19.37
N ASP A 409 6.32 29.18 20.62
CA ASP A 409 7.29 30.22 20.95
C ASP A 409 8.71 29.82 20.54
N ALA A 410 9.09 28.54 20.65
CA ALA A 410 10.39 28.04 20.20
C ALA A 410 10.57 28.14 18.67
N LEU A 411 9.54 27.83 17.88
CA LEU A 411 9.60 27.94 16.41
C LEU A 411 9.66 29.39 15.95
N VAL A 412 8.84 30.26 16.55
CA VAL A 412 8.84 31.70 16.26
C VAL A 412 10.18 32.31 16.62
N SER A 413 10.72 32.00 17.81
CA SER A 413 12.04 32.48 18.25
C SER A 413 13.19 31.99 17.37
N ALA A 414 13.05 30.81 16.74
CA ALA A 414 14.03 30.31 15.78
C ALA A 414 14.00 31.06 14.44
N GLY A 415 12.95 31.85 14.17
CA GLY A 415 12.83 32.68 12.98
C GLY A 415 11.77 32.24 11.98
N LEU A 416 10.76 31.47 12.41
CA LEU A 416 9.60 31.13 11.58
C LEU A 416 8.84 32.41 11.19
N THR A 417 8.48 32.56 9.92
CA THR A 417 7.77 33.76 9.41
C THR A 417 6.36 33.46 8.92
N ASN A 418 6.10 32.23 8.47
CA ASN A 418 4.82 31.80 7.92
C ASN A 418 4.43 30.45 8.52
N VAL A 419 3.15 30.27 8.83
CA VAL A 419 2.59 28.97 9.18
C VAL A 419 1.33 28.71 8.37
N PHE A 420 1.27 27.52 7.77
CA PHE A 420 0.16 27.06 6.95
C PHE A 420 -0.47 25.83 7.61
N VAL A 421 -1.59 26.04 8.30
CA VAL A 421 -2.20 25.03 9.17
C VAL A 421 -3.34 24.31 8.47
N SER A 422 -3.25 22.99 8.34
CA SER A 422 -4.33 22.15 7.79
C SER A 422 -5.49 22.04 8.77
N LEU A 423 -6.66 22.60 8.41
CA LEU A 423 -7.90 22.53 9.17
C LEU A 423 -9.10 22.51 8.21
N HIS A 424 -9.92 21.46 8.29
CA HIS A 424 -10.88 21.11 7.22
C HIS A 424 -12.35 21.10 7.67
N GLY A 425 -12.63 21.73 8.80
CA GLY A 425 -13.97 21.87 9.37
C GLY A 425 -13.95 22.80 10.57
N HIS A 426 -15.11 23.37 10.91
CA HIS A 426 -15.31 24.26 12.08
C HIS A 426 -15.70 23.49 13.35
N GLU A 427 -15.82 22.17 13.25
CA GLU A 427 -16.20 21.27 14.35
C GLU A 427 -15.50 19.92 14.22
N GLU A 428 -15.35 19.23 15.35
CA GLU A 428 -14.63 17.94 15.46
C GLU A 428 -15.24 16.85 14.56
N SER A 429 -16.56 16.75 14.48
CA SER A 429 -17.28 15.82 13.61
C SER A 429 -16.85 15.95 12.15
N LEU A 430 -16.81 17.18 11.64
CA LEU A 430 -16.47 17.46 10.24
C LEU A 430 -14.96 17.26 9.99
N ALA A 431 -14.11 17.72 10.91
CA ALA A 431 -12.67 17.51 10.83
C ALA A 431 -12.28 16.01 10.90
N ARG A 432 -12.99 15.21 11.68
CA ARG A 432 -12.79 13.75 11.78
C ARG A 432 -13.14 13.04 10.49
N LEU A 433 -14.21 13.45 9.79
CA LEU A 433 -14.59 12.85 8.50
C LEU A 433 -13.45 12.94 7.49
N GLU A 434 -12.67 14.02 7.57
CA GLU A 434 -11.50 14.25 6.71
C GLU A 434 -10.23 13.56 7.19
N THR A 435 -9.88 13.72 8.48
CA THR A 435 -8.56 13.35 9.04
C THR A 435 -8.51 11.95 9.64
N ARG A 436 -9.68 11.33 9.88
CA ARG A 436 -9.88 10.02 10.55
C ARG A 436 -9.30 9.94 11.97
N LYS A 437 -9.01 11.07 12.60
CA LYS A 437 -8.54 11.18 13.98
C LYS A 437 -9.57 11.92 14.84
N MET A 438 -9.63 11.55 16.11
CA MET A 438 -10.52 12.13 17.12
C MET A 438 -9.69 12.97 18.10
N GLY A 439 -10.18 14.17 18.41
CA GLY A 439 -9.57 15.12 19.34
C GLY A 439 -8.53 16.05 18.70
N ASP A 440 -8.23 15.88 17.42
CA ASP A 440 -7.21 16.69 16.73
C ASP A 440 -7.69 18.12 16.48
N HIS A 441 -8.99 18.35 16.20
CA HIS A 441 -9.51 19.68 15.91
C HIS A 441 -9.28 20.65 17.08
N ALA A 442 -9.62 20.23 18.30
CA ALA A 442 -9.43 21.04 19.49
C ALA A 442 -7.95 21.42 19.72
N ARG A 443 -7.03 20.50 19.41
CA ARG A 443 -5.58 20.71 19.55
C ARG A 443 -5.03 21.64 18.48
N THR A 444 -5.45 21.50 17.23
CA THR A 444 -5.12 22.42 16.13
C THR A 444 -5.63 23.84 16.43
N VAL A 445 -6.86 23.99 16.94
CA VAL A 445 -7.41 25.28 17.36
C VAL A 445 -6.61 25.89 18.50
N ALA A 446 -6.20 25.09 19.50
CA ALA A 446 -5.33 25.56 20.57
C ALA A 446 -3.98 26.08 20.04
N ALA A 447 -3.36 25.37 19.08
CA ALA A 447 -2.13 25.81 18.43
C ALA A 447 -2.32 27.14 17.68
N LEU A 448 -3.42 27.30 16.93
CA LEU A 448 -3.74 28.58 16.25
C LEU A 448 -3.87 29.74 17.25
N ARG A 449 -4.51 29.52 18.42
CA ARG A 449 -4.59 30.52 19.50
C ARG A 449 -3.22 30.92 20.06
N HIS A 450 -2.22 30.05 19.96
CA HIS A 450 -0.84 30.39 20.30
C HIS A 450 -0.14 31.17 19.19
N PHE A 451 -0.34 30.79 17.92
CA PHE A 451 0.26 31.49 16.78
C PHE A 451 -0.23 32.94 16.64
N VAL A 452 -1.54 33.21 16.77
CA VAL A 452 -2.13 34.57 16.57
C VAL A 452 -1.68 35.63 17.58
N ARG A 453 -0.90 35.23 18.60
CA ARG A 453 -0.27 36.14 19.57
C ARG A 453 0.99 36.80 19.02
N HIS A 454 1.52 36.31 17.90
CA HIS A 454 2.75 36.77 17.29
C HIS A 454 2.42 37.61 16.05
N ASP A 455 2.35 38.94 16.20
CA ASP A 455 1.86 39.85 15.13
C ASP A 455 2.76 39.89 13.87
N HIS A 456 4.01 39.40 13.97
CA HIS A 456 4.95 39.33 12.86
C HIS A 456 4.87 38.00 12.08
N LEU A 457 4.04 37.05 12.54
CA LEU A 457 3.86 35.76 11.90
C LEU A 457 2.66 35.80 10.96
N ARG A 458 2.86 35.44 9.70
CA ARG A 458 1.75 35.22 8.77
C ARG A 458 1.12 33.84 9.02
N ILE A 459 -0.19 33.82 9.21
CA ILE A 459 -0.94 32.60 9.54
C ILE A 459 -2.01 32.39 8.49
N ASP A 460 -1.95 31.26 7.81
CA ASP A 460 -2.94 30.84 6.83
C ASP A 460 -3.47 29.44 7.19
N VAL A 461 -4.75 29.21 7.01
CA VAL A 461 -5.38 27.89 7.18
C VAL A 461 -5.65 27.26 5.83
N ASN A 462 -5.17 26.03 5.64
CA ASN A 462 -5.45 25.21 4.48
C ASN A 462 -6.73 24.40 4.69
N HIS A 463 -7.77 24.68 3.91
CA HIS A 463 -9.04 23.96 3.93
C HIS A 463 -9.22 23.16 2.63
N VAL A 464 -9.09 21.83 2.72
CA VAL A 464 -9.31 20.94 1.57
C VAL A 464 -10.81 20.71 1.38
N VAL A 465 -11.35 21.28 0.32
CA VAL A 465 -12.74 21.17 -0.11
C VAL A 465 -12.98 19.78 -0.70
N SER A 466 -13.89 19.04 -0.08
CA SER A 466 -14.24 17.66 -0.40
C SER A 466 -15.76 17.48 -0.46
N GLY A 467 -16.22 16.29 -0.86
CA GLY A 467 -17.63 15.91 -0.83
C GLY A 467 -18.27 15.97 0.56
N HIS A 468 -17.48 15.87 1.64
CA HIS A 468 -17.99 15.91 3.01
C HIS A 468 -18.22 17.34 3.52
N ASN A 469 -17.37 18.30 3.14
CA ASN A 469 -17.33 19.61 3.83
C ASN A 469 -17.78 20.81 2.98
N PHE A 470 -17.88 20.70 1.65
CA PHE A 470 -18.11 21.87 0.80
C PHE A 470 -19.40 22.65 1.13
N ARG A 471 -20.41 21.99 1.71
CA ARG A 471 -21.67 22.63 2.12
C ARG A 471 -21.52 23.54 3.35
N HIS A 472 -20.42 23.42 4.07
CA HIS A 472 -20.15 24.12 5.33
C HIS A 472 -19.11 25.23 5.20
N LEU A 473 -18.61 25.53 3.99
CA LEU A 473 -17.51 26.49 3.80
C LEU A 473 -17.83 27.90 4.33
N VAL A 474 -19.07 28.39 4.14
CA VAL A 474 -19.50 29.70 4.68
C VAL A 474 -19.47 29.69 6.22
N ARG A 475 -20.03 28.66 6.84
CA ARG A 475 -20.01 28.48 8.30
C ARG A 475 -18.59 28.37 8.84
N PHE A 476 -17.69 27.73 8.08
CA PHE A 476 -16.28 27.66 8.42
C PHE A 476 -15.60 29.03 8.44
N VAL A 477 -15.85 29.86 7.42
CA VAL A 477 -15.34 31.24 7.36
C VAL A 477 -15.84 32.06 8.54
N GLU A 478 -17.14 32.01 8.83
CA GLU A 478 -17.75 32.77 9.92
C GLU A 478 -17.24 32.33 11.29
N TRP A 479 -17.09 31.02 11.49
CA TRP A 479 -16.51 30.48 12.71
C TRP A 479 -15.05 30.88 12.88
N LEU A 480 -14.24 30.79 11.83
CA LEU A 480 -12.83 31.18 11.88
C LEU A 480 -12.68 32.66 12.23
N HIS A 481 -13.50 33.52 11.62
CA HIS A 481 -13.59 34.93 11.97
C HIS A 481 -14.02 35.13 13.44
N GLY A 482 -15.03 34.41 13.90
CA GLY A 482 -15.50 34.49 15.29
C GLY A 482 -14.44 34.11 16.32
N GLU A 483 -13.60 33.13 16.00
CA GLU A 483 -12.53 32.65 16.89
C GLU A 483 -11.26 33.49 16.83
N PHE A 484 -10.89 34.01 15.65
CA PHE A 484 -9.56 34.60 15.40
C PHE A 484 -9.56 35.99 14.77
N GLY A 485 -10.73 36.54 14.44
CA GLY A 485 -10.88 37.82 13.72
C GLY A 485 -10.29 37.74 12.31
N THR A 486 -9.57 38.79 11.92
CA THR A 486 -8.92 38.91 10.59
C THR A 486 -7.46 38.46 10.59
N LYS A 487 -6.95 37.93 11.71
CA LYS A 487 -5.53 37.56 11.86
C LYS A 487 -5.11 36.30 11.07
N ILE A 488 -6.07 35.52 10.57
CA ILE A 488 -5.82 34.25 9.88
C ILE A 488 -6.42 34.31 8.47
N GLY A 489 -5.58 34.08 7.46
CA GLY A 489 -6.02 33.89 6.07
C GLY A 489 -6.52 32.48 5.79
N ILE A 490 -7.22 32.28 4.68
CA ILE A 490 -7.77 30.98 4.26
C ILE A 490 -7.27 30.62 2.87
N SER A 491 -6.71 29.43 2.73
CA SER A 491 -6.49 28.79 1.43
C SER A 491 -7.50 27.68 1.22
N PHE A 492 -8.38 27.85 0.24
CA PHE A 492 -9.26 26.77 -0.21
C PHE A 492 -8.56 25.91 -1.26
N ALA A 493 -8.31 24.66 -0.90
CA ALA A 493 -7.69 23.65 -1.75
C ALA A 493 -8.77 22.70 -2.27
N TYR A 494 -8.84 22.38 -3.56
CA TYR A 494 -9.73 21.29 -3.99
C TYR A 494 -9.11 19.94 -3.64
N VAL A 495 -9.93 18.95 -3.32
CA VAL A 495 -9.44 17.57 -3.15
C VAL A 495 -8.71 17.12 -4.42
N THR A 496 -7.45 16.73 -4.24
CA THR A 496 -6.65 16.16 -5.32
C THR A 496 -6.92 14.66 -5.40
N PRO A 497 -7.42 14.12 -6.53
CA PRO A 497 -7.81 12.73 -6.65
C PRO A 497 -6.57 11.85 -6.88
N GLN A 498 -5.73 11.72 -5.86
CA GLN A 498 -4.49 10.93 -5.85
C GLN A 498 -4.43 10.05 -4.60
N TYR A 499 -3.65 8.97 -4.68
CA TYR A 499 -3.37 8.06 -3.57
C TYR A 499 -4.65 7.63 -2.83
N LYS A 500 -4.80 7.98 -1.54
CA LYS A 500 -5.95 7.60 -0.72
C LYS A 500 -7.29 8.16 -1.22
N ALA A 501 -7.27 9.31 -1.91
CA ALA A 501 -8.49 9.86 -2.51
C ALA A 501 -9.01 8.98 -3.66
N LEU A 502 -8.13 8.18 -4.30
CA LEU A 502 -8.52 7.25 -5.36
C LEU A 502 -9.43 6.12 -4.83
N GLU A 503 -9.30 5.75 -3.56
CA GLU A 503 -10.11 4.69 -2.93
C GLU A 503 -11.57 5.10 -2.73
N ARG A 504 -11.87 6.40 -2.73
CA ARG A 504 -13.21 6.97 -2.50
C ARG A 504 -13.59 8.06 -3.49
N LEU A 505 -13.17 7.92 -4.75
CA LEU A 505 -13.41 8.92 -5.80
C LEU A 505 -14.84 9.43 -5.88
N GLY A 506 -15.83 8.52 -5.87
CA GLY A 506 -17.24 8.88 -6.01
C GLY A 506 -17.83 9.67 -4.85
N ASP A 507 -17.29 9.50 -3.64
CA ASP A 507 -17.80 10.15 -2.43
C ASP A 507 -17.02 11.42 -2.08
N LEU A 508 -15.70 11.39 -2.26
CA LEU A 508 -14.79 12.42 -1.78
C LEU A 508 -14.56 13.53 -2.81
N VAL A 509 -14.66 13.22 -4.11
CA VAL A 509 -14.34 14.15 -5.22
C VAL A 509 -15.65 14.60 -5.90
N PRO A 510 -16.31 15.66 -5.40
CA PRO A 510 -17.57 16.15 -5.95
C PRO A 510 -17.37 16.77 -7.33
N ARG A 511 -18.46 17.13 -8.00
CA ARG A 511 -18.41 17.90 -9.25
C ARG A 511 -18.15 19.37 -8.96
N TYR A 512 -17.42 20.07 -9.83
CA TYR A 512 -17.21 21.51 -9.69
C TYR A 512 -18.54 22.26 -9.65
N ARG A 513 -19.53 21.92 -10.49
CA ARG A 513 -20.84 22.59 -10.50
C ARG A 513 -21.55 22.55 -9.13
N ASP A 514 -21.31 21.51 -8.33
CA ASP A 514 -21.95 21.32 -7.03
C ASP A 514 -21.23 22.13 -5.94
N VAL A 515 -19.90 22.25 -6.05
CA VAL A 515 -19.05 22.93 -5.07
C VAL A 515 -18.98 24.44 -5.29
N MET A 516 -18.87 24.89 -6.55
CA MET A 516 -18.58 26.29 -6.87
C MET A 516 -19.56 27.29 -6.24
N PRO A 517 -20.89 27.07 -6.18
CA PRO A 517 -21.81 27.99 -5.52
C PRO A 517 -21.45 28.22 -4.04
N TYR A 518 -21.06 27.15 -3.33
CA TYR A 518 -20.68 27.23 -1.92
C TYR A 518 -19.30 27.87 -1.72
N LEU A 519 -18.33 27.52 -2.57
CA LEU A 519 -16.98 28.08 -2.50
C LEU A 519 -16.98 29.58 -2.81
N LYS A 520 -17.65 30.02 -3.88
CA LYS A 520 -17.78 31.44 -4.23
C LYS A 520 -18.48 32.22 -3.12
N ARG A 521 -19.53 31.65 -2.52
CA ARG A 521 -20.21 32.25 -1.38
C ARG A 521 -19.32 32.39 -0.14
N ALA A 522 -18.45 31.41 0.12
CA ALA A 522 -17.47 31.47 1.19
C ALA A 522 -16.39 32.52 0.93
N ILE A 523 -15.90 32.64 -0.31
CA ILE A 523 -14.94 33.69 -0.72
C ILE A 523 -15.56 35.08 -0.53
N ALA A 524 -16.78 35.30 -1.02
CA ALA A 524 -17.50 36.57 -0.83
C ALA A 524 -17.70 36.88 0.67
N ARG A 525 -18.08 35.87 1.47
CA ARG A 525 -18.26 36.04 2.92
C ARG A 525 -16.96 36.38 3.64
N ALA A 526 -15.85 35.75 3.27
CA ALA A 526 -14.55 36.04 3.84
C ALA A 526 -14.11 37.47 3.50
N SER A 527 -14.35 37.92 2.27
CA SER A 527 -14.09 39.30 1.85
C SER A 527 -14.92 40.31 2.63
N GLU A 528 -16.21 40.04 2.88
CA GLU A 528 -17.07 40.90 3.73
C GLU A 528 -16.53 41.03 5.16
N LEU A 529 -15.91 39.96 5.66
CA LEU A 529 -15.33 39.89 7.00
C LEU A 529 -13.87 40.36 7.07
N GLY A 530 -13.29 40.79 5.95
CA GLY A 530 -11.89 41.24 5.89
C GLY A 530 -10.86 40.11 6.05
N ILE A 531 -11.23 38.86 5.74
CA ILE A 531 -10.33 37.71 5.75
C ILE A 531 -9.67 37.57 4.37
N GLU A 532 -8.34 37.43 4.36
CA GLU A 532 -7.59 37.13 3.13
C GLU A 532 -7.89 35.70 2.66
N VAL A 533 -8.19 35.53 1.37
CA VAL A 533 -8.48 34.22 0.78
C VAL A 533 -7.64 33.96 -0.46
N VAL A 534 -7.20 32.72 -0.64
CA VAL A 534 -6.64 32.21 -1.90
C VAL A 534 -7.28 30.88 -2.28
N VAL A 535 -7.37 30.58 -3.58
CA VAL A 535 -7.83 29.29 -4.10
C VAL A 535 -6.68 28.57 -4.80
N GLY A 536 -6.31 27.41 -4.26
CA GLY A 536 -5.23 26.58 -4.77
C GLY A 536 -5.57 25.91 -6.09
N SER A 537 -5.16 26.47 -7.22
CA SER A 537 -5.37 25.93 -8.56
C SER A 537 -4.47 24.72 -8.86
N ARG A 538 -3.28 24.65 -8.25
CA ARG A 538 -2.45 23.43 -8.24
C ARG A 538 -3.22 22.23 -7.69
N GLN A 539 -4.16 22.46 -6.78
CA GLN A 539 -4.92 21.42 -6.11
C GLN A 539 -6.24 21.08 -6.81
N GLY A 540 -6.65 21.81 -7.85
CA GLY A 540 -7.61 21.27 -8.82
C GLY A 540 -8.61 22.25 -9.44
N VAL A 541 -8.92 23.40 -8.83
CA VAL A 541 -9.93 24.31 -9.38
C VAL A 541 -9.35 25.10 -10.57
N PRO A 542 -9.80 24.88 -11.82
CA PRO A 542 -9.33 25.67 -12.94
C PRO A 542 -10.00 27.06 -12.93
N PRO A 543 -9.34 28.13 -13.42
CA PRO A 543 -9.88 29.49 -13.38
C PRO A 543 -11.27 29.66 -13.99
N CYS A 544 -11.59 28.85 -15.00
CA CYS A 544 -12.89 28.88 -15.66
C CYS A 544 -14.07 28.45 -14.77
N GLN A 545 -13.82 27.86 -13.59
CA GLN A 545 -14.87 27.55 -12.60
C GLN A 545 -15.13 28.70 -11.61
N LEU A 546 -14.22 29.66 -11.52
CA LEU A 546 -14.28 30.75 -10.55
C LEU A 546 -14.99 32.00 -11.08
N GLU A 547 -15.18 32.14 -12.40
CA GLU A 547 -15.85 33.28 -13.02
C GLU A 547 -15.24 34.62 -12.55
N GLU A 548 -16.00 35.52 -11.94
CA GLU A 548 -15.52 36.82 -11.45
C GLU A 548 -14.49 36.67 -10.31
N PHE A 549 -14.47 35.51 -9.64
CA PHE A 549 -13.48 35.16 -8.61
C PHE A 549 -12.20 34.55 -9.18
N MET A 550 -12.00 34.55 -10.50
CA MET A 550 -10.83 33.95 -11.15
C MET A 550 -9.48 34.50 -10.66
N TYR A 551 -9.43 35.75 -10.18
CA TYR A 551 -8.22 36.37 -9.65
C TYR A 551 -7.75 35.75 -8.32
N TRP A 552 -8.59 34.97 -7.64
CA TRP A 552 -8.21 34.19 -6.45
C TRP A 552 -7.45 32.90 -6.79
N SER A 553 -7.34 32.56 -8.07
CA SER A 553 -6.64 31.37 -8.54
C SER A 553 -5.13 31.57 -8.52
N ASP A 554 -4.40 30.74 -7.77
CA ASP A 554 -2.94 30.78 -7.74
C ASP A 554 -2.26 30.41 -9.10
N VAL A 555 -3.02 29.93 -10.11
CA VAL A 555 -2.50 29.54 -11.44
C VAL A 555 -1.94 30.75 -12.19
N LEU A 556 -2.52 31.92 -11.95
CA LEU A 556 -2.11 33.17 -12.58
C LEU A 556 -0.81 33.71 -11.97
N VAL A 557 -0.35 33.08 -10.87
CA VAL A 557 0.78 33.52 -10.06
C VAL A 557 1.94 32.50 -10.09
N SER A 558 1.66 31.20 -10.25
CA SER A 558 2.64 30.10 -10.10
C SER A 558 3.00 29.36 -11.40
N LEU A 559 3.19 30.12 -12.48
CA LEU A 559 3.25 29.62 -13.88
C LEU A 559 4.38 28.61 -14.18
N SER A 560 5.55 28.73 -13.54
CA SER A 560 6.75 27.95 -13.91
C SER A 560 6.76 26.52 -13.34
N GLY A 561 6.28 26.31 -12.11
CA GLY A 561 6.26 24.98 -11.47
C GLY A 561 5.04 24.13 -11.84
N ALA A 562 3.89 24.76 -12.09
CA ALA A 562 2.64 24.07 -12.42
C ALA A 562 2.70 23.36 -13.78
N LEU A 563 3.26 24.00 -14.81
CA LEU A 563 3.34 23.43 -16.16
C LEU A 563 4.27 22.20 -16.24
N THR A 564 5.33 22.12 -15.43
CA THR A 564 6.28 21.01 -15.48
C THR A 564 5.88 19.82 -14.62
N GLU A 565 5.31 20.06 -13.44
CA GLU A 565 5.01 19.00 -12.47
C GLU A 565 3.59 18.43 -12.59
N ASP A 566 2.60 19.27 -12.90
CA ASP A 566 1.19 18.87 -12.89
C ASP A 566 0.68 18.47 -14.27
N ALA A 567 1.27 19.00 -15.36
CA ALA A 567 0.82 18.72 -16.72
C ALA A 567 0.77 17.22 -17.09
N PRO A 568 1.70 16.36 -16.64
CA PRO A 568 1.61 14.92 -16.90
C PRO A 568 0.38 14.25 -16.27
N GLN A 569 -0.19 14.87 -15.23
CA GLN A 569 -1.24 14.30 -14.38
C GLN A 569 -2.61 14.98 -14.55
N LYS A 570 -2.63 16.11 -15.24
CA LYS A 570 -3.84 16.86 -15.59
C LYS A 570 -4.10 16.77 -17.09
N GLN A 571 -5.33 17.03 -17.49
CA GLN A 571 -5.76 17.07 -18.88
C GLN A 571 -6.77 18.18 -19.11
N LYS A 572 -6.80 18.67 -20.35
CA LYS A 572 -7.73 19.69 -20.82
C LYS A 572 -8.90 19.06 -21.56
N GLY A 573 -10.01 19.79 -21.62
CA GLY A 573 -11.14 19.46 -22.50
C GLY A 573 -11.00 20.12 -23.88
N PRO A 574 -11.83 19.72 -24.86
CA PRO A 574 -11.81 20.30 -26.21
C PRO A 574 -11.98 21.83 -26.23
N VAL A 575 -12.89 22.36 -25.41
CA VAL A 575 -13.15 23.81 -25.28
C VAL A 575 -11.95 24.62 -24.78
N CYS A 576 -10.95 23.98 -24.17
CA CYS A 576 -9.77 24.68 -23.67
C CYS A 576 -8.90 25.25 -24.80
N ALA A 577 -8.99 24.71 -26.03
CA ALA A 577 -8.19 25.19 -27.17
C ALA A 577 -8.51 26.65 -27.54
N GLU A 578 -9.76 27.08 -27.32
CA GLU A 578 -10.26 28.44 -27.58
C GLU A 578 -10.16 29.35 -26.34
N CYS A 579 -9.69 28.81 -25.20
CA CYS A 579 -9.65 29.53 -23.94
C CYS A 579 -8.45 30.50 -23.89
N ARG A 580 -8.70 31.70 -23.37
CA ARG A 580 -7.67 32.70 -23.05
C ARG A 580 -6.52 32.16 -22.19
N PHE A 581 -6.79 31.20 -21.29
CA PHE A 581 -5.78 30.61 -20.39
C PHE A 581 -5.16 29.31 -20.90
N ASP A 582 -5.38 28.94 -22.15
CA ASP A 582 -4.85 27.69 -22.71
C ASP A 582 -3.34 27.53 -22.46
N LEU A 583 -2.54 28.58 -22.65
CA LEU A 583 -1.08 28.47 -22.52
C LEU A 583 -0.57 28.40 -21.07
N VAL A 584 -1.43 28.64 -20.07
CA VAL A 584 -1.02 28.76 -18.66
C VAL A 584 -1.76 27.81 -17.71
N CYS A 585 -2.96 27.35 -18.07
CA CYS A 585 -3.75 26.41 -17.29
C CYS A 585 -3.42 24.96 -17.67
N THR A 586 -3.16 24.09 -16.70
CA THR A 586 -2.89 22.66 -16.91
C THR A 586 -4.15 21.80 -17.07
N GLY A 587 -5.34 22.39 -16.91
CA GLY A 587 -6.62 21.67 -16.92
C GLY A 587 -6.95 21.01 -15.58
N VAL A 588 -7.75 19.95 -15.62
CA VAL A 588 -8.21 19.20 -14.44
C VAL A 588 -7.45 17.91 -14.26
N TRP A 589 -7.42 17.34 -13.05
CA TRP A 589 -6.81 16.04 -12.80
C TRP A 589 -7.41 14.94 -13.69
N LYS A 590 -6.55 14.08 -14.26
CA LYS A 590 -6.98 12.95 -15.11
C LYS A 590 -8.02 12.06 -14.42
N PRO A 591 -7.88 11.71 -13.12
CA PRO A 591 -8.92 10.96 -12.42
C PRO A 591 -10.25 11.72 -12.26
N TYR A 592 -10.22 13.05 -12.10
CA TYR A 592 -11.44 13.86 -12.11
C TYR A 592 -12.13 13.78 -13.48
N ALA A 593 -11.36 13.98 -14.56
CA ALA A 593 -11.91 13.92 -15.91
C ALA A 593 -12.40 12.52 -16.28
N ALA A 594 -11.79 11.46 -15.75
CA ALA A 594 -12.28 10.09 -15.91
C ALA A 594 -13.60 9.87 -15.17
N LEU A 595 -13.80 10.50 -14.01
CA LEU A 595 -15.01 10.35 -13.19
C LEU A 595 -16.19 11.20 -13.69
N HIS A 596 -15.96 12.47 -13.97
CA HIS A 596 -17.01 13.46 -14.27
C HIS A 596 -17.00 13.98 -15.70
N GLY A 597 -15.99 13.61 -16.50
CA GLY A 597 -15.73 14.18 -17.82
C GLY A 597 -15.10 15.58 -17.75
N THR A 598 -14.88 16.19 -18.92
CA THR A 598 -14.38 17.57 -19.04
C THR A 598 -15.48 18.57 -19.42
N GLY A 599 -16.75 18.14 -19.45
CA GLY A 599 -17.88 18.95 -19.94
C GLY A 599 -18.23 20.16 -19.06
N GLU A 600 -17.72 20.21 -17.82
CA GLU A 600 -17.90 21.37 -16.93
C GLU A 600 -16.93 22.51 -17.22
N LEU A 601 -15.88 22.25 -18.00
CA LEU A 601 -14.92 23.27 -18.40
C LEU A 601 -15.55 24.21 -19.42
N ARG A 602 -15.21 25.50 -19.32
CA ARG A 602 -15.69 26.56 -20.21
C ARG A 602 -14.50 27.36 -20.72
N ALA A 603 -14.56 27.79 -21.99
CA ALA A 603 -13.57 28.70 -22.54
C ALA A 603 -13.81 30.10 -21.95
N VAL A 604 -12.76 30.72 -21.42
CA VAL A 604 -12.81 32.14 -21.04
C VAL A 604 -12.47 32.97 -22.27
N PRO A 605 -13.32 33.94 -22.68
CA PRO A 605 -13.12 34.72 -23.89
C PRO A 605 -11.92 35.70 -23.77
N GLY A 606 -11.33 36.03 -24.92
CA GLY A 606 -10.24 37.01 -25.06
C GLY A 606 -8.92 36.40 -25.57
N ASP A 607 -7.95 37.26 -25.89
CA ASP A 607 -6.65 36.83 -26.46
C ASP A 607 -5.88 35.91 -25.52
N LYS A 608 -5.29 34.84 -26.07
CA LYS A 608 -4.45 33.91 -25.31
C LYS A 608 -3.35 34.65 -24.54
N ILE A 609 -3.27 34.40 -23.24
CA ILE A 609 -2.25 34.98 -22.37
C ILE A 609 -1.05 34.03 -22.37
N THR A 610 0.11 34.52 -22.80
CA THR A 610 1.37 33.76 -22.73
C THR A 610 1.89 33.72 -21.29
N PRO A 611 2.71 32.72 -20.90
CA PRO A 611 3.34 32.68 -19.58
C PRO A 611 4.11 33.96 -19.23
N GLU A 612 4.79 34.56 -20.21
CA GLU A 612 5.56 35.80 -20.02
C GLU A 612 4.64 37.00 -19.76
N ARG A 613 3.52 37.09 -20.47
CA ARG A 613 2.51 38.14 -20.29
C ARG A 613 1.76 37.97 -18.97
N ALA A 614 1.43 36.73 -18.60
CA ALA A 614 0.83 36.43 -17.31
C ALA A 614 1.75 36.82 -16.15
N PHE A 615 3.07 36.64 -16.29
CA PHE A 615 4.08 37.02 -15.30
C PHE A 615 4.33 38.54 -15.23
N ALA A 616 4.25 39.25 -16.37
CA ALA A 616 4.54 40.68 -16.46
C ALA A 616 3.35 41.60 -16.17
N ASP A 617 2.11 41.15 -16.39
CA ASP A 617 0.92 41.95 -16.10
C ASP A 617 0.65 41.95 -14.60
N ALA A 618 0.89 43.08 -13.93
CA ALA A 618 0.68 43.24 -12.50
C ALA A 618 -0.78 43.04 -12.04
N ARG A 619 -1.76 43.02 -12.95
CA ARG A 619 -3.16 42.68 -12.68
C ARG A 619 -3.45 41.17 -12.77
N ILE A 620 -2.52 40.39 -13.33
CA ILE A 620 -2.62 38.94 -13.52
C ILE A 620 -1.64 38.22 -12.59
N ALA A 621 -0.38 38.67 -12.56
CA ALA A 621 0.61 38.25 -11.59
C ALA A 621 0.51 39.15 -10.35
N ARG A 622 -0.15 38.66 -9.29
CA ARG A 622 0.15 39.14 -7.93
C ARG A 622 -0.41 38.24 -6.83
N PHE A 623 0.50 37.53 -6.17
CA PHE A 623 0.45 37.37 -4.72
C PHE A 623 1.61 38.17 -4.15
N ARG A 624 1.32 39.35 -3.60
CA ARG A 624 2.24 40.04 -2.68
C ARG A 624 1.56 40.03 -1.32
N PRO A 625 2.10 39.28 -0.34
CA PRO A 625 1.57 39.32 1.02
C PRO A 625 1.48 40.77 1.51
N GLY A 626 0.31 41.20 1.98
CA GLY A 626 0.09 42.52 2.56
C GLY A 626 -0.32 43.65 1.60
N THR A 627 -0.69 43.37 0.34
CA THR A 627 -1.42 44.35 -0.48
C THR A 627 -2.90 44.02 -0.54
N ASP A 628 -3.68 44.67 0.33
CA ASP A 628 -5.14 44.67 0.28
C ASP A 628 -5.59 45.26 -1.06
N ARG A 629 -6.07 44.42 -1.98
CA ARG A 629 -6.73 44.88 -3.22
C ARG A 629 -8.17 44.38 -3.32
N ILE A 630 -8.86 44.42 -2.18
CA ILE A 630 -10.33 44.27 -2.14
C ILE A 630 -11.00 45.27 -3.11
N ASP A 631 -10.39 46.43 -3.38
CA ASP A 631 -10.93 47.45 -4.29
C ASP A 631 -10.99 47.03 -5.78
N GLU A 632 -10.29 45.95 -6.15
CA GLU A 632 -10.31 45.36 -7.51
C GLU A 632 -11.39 44.27 -7.69
N LEU A 633 -12.12 43.89 -6.61
CA LEU A 633 -13.28 42.99 -6.63
C LEU A 633 -14.49 43.68 -7.25
N ARG A 634 -14.70 43.51 -8.55
CA ARG A 634 -15.90 44.03 -9.20
C ARG A 634 -16.50 42.98 -10.12
N PHE A 635 -17.80 42.73 -9.98
CA PHE A 635 -18.63 42.16 -11.05
C PHE A 635 -18.42 42.97 -12.33
N SER A 636 -18.87 42.46 -13.46
CA SER A 636 -18.86 43.19 -14.74
C SER A 636 -19.51 44.58 -14.67
N ASP A 637 -20.35 44.83 -13.66
CA ASP A 637 -21.02 46.11 -13.38
C ASP A 637 -20.29 47.04 -12.38
N GLY A 638 -19.12 46.64 -11.86
CA GLY A 638 -18.34 47.47 -10.94
C GLY A 638 -18.57 47.22 -9.44
N ARG A 639 -19.39 46.26 -9.00
CA ARG A 639 -19.69 46.04 -7.56
C ARG A 639 -18.99 44.81 -6.95
N VAL A 640 -18.61 44.90 -5.67
CA VAL A 640 -18.09 43.74 -4.91
C VAL A 640 -19.23 42.73 -4.67
N PRO A 641 -19.09 41.45 -5.08
CA PRO A 641 -20.12 40.44 -4.84
C PRO A 641 -20.40 40.22 -3.36
N ARG A 642 -21.67 40.25 -2.95
CA ARG A 642 -22.07 39.89 -1.59
C ARG A 642 -22.43 38.41 -1.47
N SER A 643 -22.17 37.83 -0.31
CA SER A 643 -22.43 36.43 -0.01
C SER A 643 -23.91 36.04 -0.13
N ASN A 644 -24.84 36.98 0.07
CA ASN A 644 -26.29 36.76 -0.09
C ASN A 644 -26.78 36.87 -1.54
N GLU A 645 -25.98 37.42 -2.46
CA GLU A 645 -26.29 37.52 -3.90
C GLU A 645 -26.00 36.20 -4.65
N ILE A 646 -25.23 35.29 -4.03
CA ILE A 646 -24.85 34.00 -4.61
C ILE A 646 -25.85 32.93 -4.17
N ALA A 647 -26.78 32.58 -5.05
CA ALA A 647 -27.78 31.54 -4.79
C ALA A 647 -27.15 30.15 -4.62
N LEU A 648 -27.62 29.41 -3.62
CA LEU A 648 -27.24 28.00 -3.43
C LEU A 648 -28.24 27.09 -4.15
N PRO A 649 -27.78 26.01 -4.81
CA PRO A 649 -28.68 25.04 -5.43
C PRO A 649 -29.54 24.36 -4.37
N ALA A 650 -30.79 24.05 -4.72
CA ALA A 650 -31.67 23.21 -3.88
C ALA A 650 -30.98 21.87 -3.63
N LEU A 651 -30.91 21.46 -2.36
CA LEU A 651 -30.27 20.21 -1.99
C LEU A 651 -31.01 19.04 -2.66
N PRO A 652 -30.34 18.18 -3.45
CA PRO A 652 -30.93 16.89 -3.78
C PRO A 652 -31.18 16.12 -2.47
N PRO A 653 -32.26 15.34 -2.35
CA PRO A 653 -32.51 14.51 -1.17
C PRO A 653 -31.51 13.35 -1.15
N ALA A 654 -30.27 13.63 -0.75
CA ALA A 654 -29.25 12.65 -0.52
C ALA A 654 -29.19 12.39 0.98
N ARG A 655 -29.62 11.18 1.38
CA ARG A 655 -29.38 10.63 2.72
C ARG A 655 -27.88 10.43 2.91
N VAL A 656 -27.17 11.49 3.28
CA VAL A 656 -26.02 11.34 4.16
C VAL A 656 -26.63 11.05 5.53
N GLN A 657 -26.77 9.77 5.86
CA GLN A 657 -26.79 9.39 7.27
C GLN A 657 -25.39 9.71 7.78
N LEU A 658 -25.23 10.92 8.32
CA LEU A 658 -24.32 11.10 9.43
C LEU A 658 -24.69 10.01 10.44
N PRO A 659 -23.74 9.35 11.10
CA PRO A 659 -24.08 8.54 12.26
C PRO A 659 -24.89 9.44 13.18
N VAL A 660 -26.19 9.19 13.23
CA VAL A 660 -27.02 9.66 14.31
C VAL A 660 -26.34 9.03 15.50
N VAL A 661 -25.77 9.85 16.37
CA VAL A 661 -25.52 9.42 17.74
C VAL A 661 -26.89 9.02 18.24
N THR A 662 -27.20 7.74 18.14
CA THR A 662 -28.31 7.16 18.85
C THR A 662 -28.07 7.54 20.29
N ALA A 663 -29.06 8.22 20.87
CA ALA A 663 -29.04 8.49 22.31
C ALA A 663 -28.58 7.22 23.02
N PRO A 664 -27.68 7.31 24.01
CA PRO A 664 -27.11 6.14 24.65
C PRO A 664 -28.26 5.21 25.04
N SER A 665 -28.18 3.97 24.52
CA SER A 665 -29.01 2.89 25.03
C SER A 665 -28.83 2.88 26.55
N GLU A 666 -29.94 2.96 27.28
CA GLU A 666 -29.95 2.96 28.75
C GLU A 666 -29.36 1.68 29.35
N ALA A 667 -29.07 0.66 28.53
CA ALA A 667 -28.45 -0.59 28.96
C ALA A 667 -26.91 -0.54 28.90
N PRO A 668 -26.21 -0.98 29.95
CA PRO A 668 -24.75 -1.02 29.96
C PRO A 668 -24.18 -1.93 28.83
N PRO A 669 -23.02 -1.58 28.26
CA PRO A 669 -22.39 -2.38 27.22
C PRO A 669 -21.87 -3.72 27.77
N LEU A 670 -21.96 -4.78 26.97
CA LEU A 670 -21.47 -6.12 27.32
C LEU A 670 -19.94 -6.15 27.27
N ARG A 671 -19.30 -6.45 28.39
CA ARG A 671 -17.86 -6.62 28.52
C ARG A 671 -17.45 -8.00 28.03
N VAL A 672 -16.62 -8.07 27.00
CA VAL A 672 -16.22 -9.35 26.38
C VAL A 672 -14.74 -9.65 26.57
N ALA A 673 -14.44 -10.90 26.91
CA ALA A 673 -13.09 -11.46 26.79
C ALA A 673 -12.93 -12.10 25.41
N LEU A 674 -11.90 -11.69 24.66
CA LEU A 674 -11.57 -12.32 23.38
C LEU A 674 -10.39 -13.28 23.56
N VAL A 675 -10.61 -14.57 23.30
CA VAL A 675 -9.59 -15.61 23.40
C VAL A 675 -9.01 -15.88 22.02
N GLY A 676 -7.76 -15.45 21.81
CA GLY A 676 -7.03 -15.55 20.55
C GLY A 676 -6.43 -14.21 20.11
N THR A 677 -5.31 -14.28 19.40
CA THR A 677 -4.59 -13.12 18.82
C THR A 677 -4.20 -13.35 17.36
N GLY A 678 -4.92 -14.26 16.69
CA GLY A 678 -4.74 -14.56 15.26
C GLY A 678 -5.56 -13.61 14.37
N PRO A 679 -5.44 -13.72 13.04
CA PRO A 679 -6.13 -12.83 12.09
C PRO A 679 -7.65 -12.75 12.33
N ARG A 680 -8.26 -13.88 12.69
CA ARG A 680 -9.69 -13.93 12.98
C ARG A 680 -10.07 -13.17 14.26
N ALA A 681 -9.29 -13.33 15.33
CA ALA A 681 -9.48 -12.56 16.55
C ALA A 681 -9.32 -11.06 16.30
N LEU A 682 -8.34 -10.64 15.49
CA LEU A 682 -8.16 -9.22 15.13
C LEU A 682 -9.36 -8.66 14.34
N ALA A 683 -10.01 -9.48 13.51
CA ALA A 683 -11.26 -9.08 12.85
C ALA A 683 -12.42 -8.84 13.85
N PHE A 684 -12.51 -9.65 14.92
CA PHE A 684 -13.42 -9.40 16.03
C PHE A 684 -13.08 -8.11 16.77
N VAL A 685 -11.80 -7.85 17.09
CA VAL A 685 -11.36 -6.58 17.72
C VAL A 685 -11.80 -5.38 16.88
N SER A 686 -11.51 -5.39 15.58
CA SER A 686 -11.88 -4.31 14.66
C SER A 686 -13.39 -4.08 14.59
N THR A 687 -14.19 -5.14 14.70
CA THR A 687 -15.66 -5.04 14.64
C THR A 687 -16.25 -4.59 15.97
N LEU A 688 -15.81 -5.17 17.10
CA LEU A 688 -16.25 -4.77 18.44
C LEU A 688 -15.98 -3.29 18.71
N ARG A 689 -14.85 -2.75 18.25
CA ARG A 689 -14.51 -1.32 18.40
C ARG A 689 -15.46 -0.36 17.67
N ARG A 690 -16.17 -0.86 16.65
CA ARG A 690 -17.13 -0.07 15.86
C ARG A 690 -18.57 -0.31 16.30
N LEU A 691 -18.81 -1.30 17.16
CA LEU A 691 -20.13 -1.78 17.51
C LEU A 691 -20.56 -1.22 18.87
N GLU A 692 -21.68 -0.50 18.89
CA GLU A 692 -22.29 -0.05 20.15
C GLU A 692 -22.84 -1.25 20.95
N GLY A 693 -22.75 -1.15 22.27
CA GLY A 693 -23.24 -2.18 23.18
C GLY A 693 -22.24 -3.29 23.52
N PHE A 694 -20.99 -3.22 23.06
CA PHE A 694 -19.90 -4.12 23.50
C PHE A 694 -18.68 -3.32 23.96
N VAL A 695 -17.96 -3.86 24.94
CA VAL A 695 -16.66 -3.37 25.39
C VAL A 695 -15.69 -4.55 25.38
N LEU A 696 -14.58 -4.42 24.64
CA LEU A 696 -13.51 -5.41 24.70
C LEU A 696 -12.75 -5.22 26.02
N ALA A 697 -13.03 -6.06 27.00
CA ALA A 697 -12.49 -5.92 28.35
C ALA A 697 -11.12 -6.60 28.50
N ALA A 698 -10.92 -7.72 27.80
CA ALA A 698 -9.65 -8.43 27.83
C ALA A 698 -9.36 -9.19 26.54
N VAL A 699 -8.08 -9.41 26.26
CA VAL A 699 -7.59 -10.33 25.24
C VAL A 699 -6.73 -11.40 25.90
N VAL A 700 -7.06 -12.66 25.60
CA VAL A 700 -6.45 -13.83 26.19
C VAL A 700 -5.68 -14.61 25.12
N SER A 701 -4.39 -14.78 25.32
CA SER A 701 -3.54 -15.66 24.51
C SER A 701 -2.25 -15.90 25.29
N PRO A 702 -1.60 -17.08 25.21
CA PRO A 702 -0.38 -17.37 25.94
C PRO A 702 0.73 -16.31 25.78
N HIS A 703 0.73 -15.64 24.63
CA HIS A 703 1.68 -14.59 24.28
C HIS A 703 1.08 -13.17 24.29
N ALA A 704 -0.21 -12.98 24.59
CA ALA A 704 -0.87 -11.66 24.52
C ALA A 704 -0.14 -10.57 25.34
N PRO A 705 0.35 -10.83 26.56
CA PRO A 705 1.07 -9.80 27.33
C PRO A 705 2.40 -9.37 26.71
N ASP A 706 3.10 -10.28 26.03
CA ASP A 706 4.46 -10.04 25.50
C ASP A 706 4.47 -9.70 24.01
N LYS A 707 3.34 -9.91 23.32
CA LYS A 707 3.20 -9.68 21.89
C LYS A 707 2.79 -8.23 21.64
N ASP A 708 3.48 -7.58 20.72
CA ASP A 708 3.02 -6.29 20.20
C ASP A 708 1.74 -6.51 19.38
N LEU A 709 0.68 -5.84 19.80
CA LEU A 709 -0.70 -6.00 19.29
C LEU A 709 -1.29 -4.60 19.09
N PRO A 710 -0.81 -3.83 18.11
CA PRO A 710 -1.19 -2.43 17.91
C PRO A 710 -2.67 -2.24 17.56
N GLU A 711 -3.34 -3.29 17.06
CA GLU A 711 -4.78 -3.28 16.77
C GLU A 711 -5.64 -3.30 18.04
N ILE A 712 -5.06 -3.77 19.16
CA ILE A 712 -5.69 -3.89 20.47
C ILE A 712 -5.28 -2.68 21.31
N PRO A 713 -6.25 -1.85 21.74
CA PRO A 713 -5.96 -0.67 22.57
C PRO A 713 -5.14 -1.02 23.82
N ALA A 714 -4.26 -0.11 24.23
CA ALA A 714 -3.32 -0.33 25.33
C ALA A 714 -4.01 -0.50 26.70
N ASP A 715 -5.22 0.02 26.84
CA ASP A 715 -6.10 -0.06 28.00
C ASP A 715 -6.87 -1.38 28.12
N VAL A 716 -6.88 -2.21 27.06
CA VAL A 716 -7.48 -3.55 27.09
C VAL A 716 -6.56 -4.50 27.84
N ALA A 717 -7.08 -5.16 28.88
CA ALA A 717 -6.31 -6.10 29.68
C ALA A 717 -5.79 -7.26 28.82
N ARG A 718 -4.51 -7.62 28.99
CA ARG A 718 -3.89 -8.74 28.30
C ARG A 718 -3.57 -9.83 29.31
N ALA A 719 -4.02 -11.04 29.04
CA ALA A 719 -3.84 -12.18 29.94
C ALA A 719 -3.33 -13.40 29.16
N ARG A 720 -2.61 -14.30 29.86
CA ARG A 720 -2.11 -15.53 29.24
C ARG A 720 -3.17 -16.60 29.17
N THR A 721 -4.03 -16.67 30.18
CA THR A 721 -5.08 -17.67 30.34
C THR A 721 -6.44 -17.02 30.54
N LEU A 722 -7.51 -17.77 30.26
CA LEU A 722 -8.87 -17.26 30.47
C LEU A 722 -9.15 -17.11 31.97
N ASP A 723 -8.65 -18.03 32.81
CA ASP A 723 -8.81 -17.99 34.27
C ASP A 723 -8.24 -16.72 34.90
N GLU A 724 -7.13 -16.18 34.38
CA GLU A 724 -6.57 -14.89 34.82
C GLU A 724 -7.55 -13.72 34.63
N VAL A 725 -8.42 -13.79 33.62
CA VAL A 725 -9.46 -12.78 33.36
C VAL A 725 -10.71 -13.07 34.18
N LEU A 726 -11.12 -14.34 34.23
CA LEU A 726 -12.32 -14.77 34.95
C LEU A 726 -12.21 -14.55 36.47
N SER A 727 -11.03 -14.79 37.05
CA SER A 727 -10.74 -14.56 38.47
C SER A 727 -10.85 -13.09 38.89
N ARG A 728 -10.80 -12.14 37.94
CA ARG A 728 -10.95 -10.70 38.17
C ARG A 728 -12.41 -10.21 38.11
N GLY A 729 -13.36 -11.07 37.73
CA GLY A 729 -14.81 -10.78 37.76
C GLY A 729 -15.30 -9.72 36.76
N ALA A 730 -14.57 -9.50 35.65
CA ALA A 730 -14.71 -8.30 34.83
C ALA A 730 -15.35 -8.49 33.42
N VAL A 731 -15.93 -9.66 33.11
CA VAL A 731 -16.49 -9.95 31.78
C VAL A 731 -17.85 -10.62 31.84
N ASP A 732 -18.69 -10.31 30.86
CA ASP A 732 -20.09 -10.74 30.74
C ASP A 732 -20.26 -11.83 29.67
N ALA A 733 -19.32 -11.96 28.73
CA ALA A 733 -19.29 -13.03 27.73
C ALA A 733 -17.87 -13.29 27.18
N VAL A 734 -17.68 -14.43 26.52
CA VAL A 734 -16.39 -14.85 25.94
C VAL A 734 -16.52 -15.04 24.43
N ILE A 735 -15.56 -14.54 23.65
CA ILE A 735 -15.44 -14.84 22.22
C ILE A 735 -14.22 -15.71 22.02
N VAL A 736 -14.39 -16.92 21.50
CA VAL A 736 -13.33 -17.90 21.29
C VAL A 736 -12.94 -17.90 19.81
N ALA A 737 -11.80 -17.27 19.50
CA ALA A 737 -11.24 -17.12 18.16
C ALA A 737 -9.76 -17.53 18.13
N CYS A 738 -9.43 -18.61 18.84
CA CYS A 738 -8.10 -19.21 18.92
C CYS A 738 -7.97 -20.41 17.97
N GLY A 739 -6.97 -21.28 18.18
CA GLY A 739 -6.87 -22.51 17.39
C GLY A 739 -7.95 -23.53 17.77
N THR A 740 -8.54 -24.22 16.78
CA THR A 740 -9.67 -25.15 16.94
C THR A 740 -9.47 -26.20 18.03
N ARG A 741 -8.24 -26.69 18.22
CA ARG A 741 -7.89 -27.67 19.26
C ARG A 741 -8.19 -27.20 20.70
N HIS A 742 -8.31 -25.89 20.92
CA HIS A 742 -8.60 -25.30 22.22
C HIS A 742 -10.05 -24.83 22.36
N HIS A 743 -10.87 -24.88 21.28
CA HIS A 743 -12.24 -24.37 21.33
C HIS A 743 -13.07 -25.05 22.42
N ALA A 744 -13.03 -26.39 22.49
CA ALA A 744 -13.83 -27.14 23.44
C ALA A 744 -13.39 -26.92 24.89
N GLU A 745 -12.09 -26.90 25.17
CA GLU A 745 -11.55 -26.63 26.50
C GLU A 745 -11.95 -25.22 26.98
N ILE A 746 -11.75 -24.20 26.15
CA ILE A 746 -12.04 -22.80 26.50
C ILE A 746 -13.55 -22.57 26.64
N ALA A 747 -14.36 -23.15 25.75
CA ALA A 747 -15.82 -23.05 25.83
C ALA A 747 -16.35 -23.70 27.12
N ARG A 748 -15.83 -24.87 27.52
CA ARG A 748 -16.19 -25.51 28.80
C ARG A 748 -15.81 -24.64 29.99
N SER A 749 -14.59 -24.10 30.01
CA SER A 749 -14.13 -23.19 31.08
C SER A 749 -15.04 -21.96 31.22
N ALA A 750 -15.47 -21.36 30.10
CA ALA A 750 -16.43 -20.25 30.13
C ALA A 750 -17.82 -20.69 30.65
N MET A 751 -18.32 -21.84 30.19
CA MET A 751 -19.62 -22.40 30.58
C MET A 751 -19.68 -22.81 32.05
N GLU A 752 -18.60 -23.36 32.61
CA GLU A 752 -18.50 -23.69 34.04
C GLU A 752 -18.65 -22.46 34.94
N LYS A 753 -18.34 -21.26 34.40
CA LYS A 753 -18.61 -19.97 35.05
C LYS A 753 -19.95 -19.35 34.67
N GLY A 754 -20.78 -20.05 33.90
CA GLY A 754 -22.07 -19.57 33.43
C GLY A 754 -22.00 -18.46 32.37
N LEU A 755 -20.85 -18.27 31.71
CA LEU A 755 -20.67 -17.21 30.73
C LEU A 755 -21.10 -17.65 29.32
N PRO A 756 -21.95 -16.87 28.63
CA PRO A 756 -22.23 -17.09 27.21
C PRO A 756 -20.95 -16.97 26.38
N CYS A 757 -20.79 -17.85 25.39
CA CYS A 757 -19.64 -17.83 24.51
C CYS A 757 -19.99 -17.89 23.02
N LEU A 758 -19.32 -17.05 22.23
CA LEU A 758 -19.32 -17.10 20.78
C LEU A 758 -18.07 -17.84 20.31
N VAL A 759 -18.22 -19.03 19.74
CA VAL A 759 -17.10 -19.91 19.37
C VAL A 759 -16.90 -19.94 17.87
N GLU A 760 -15.68 -19.69 17.41
CA GLU A 760 -15.33 -19.81 15.99
C GLU A 760 -15.53 -21.23 15.47
N LYS A 761 -15.82 -21.32 14.17
CA LYS A 761 -15.96 -22.61 13.48
C LYS A 761 -14.59 -23.19 13.11
N PRO A 762 -14.40 -24.52 13.12
CA PRO A 762 -15.32 -25.54 13.63
C PRO A 762 -15.51 -25.47 15.15
N LEU A 763 -16.68 -25.89 15.64
CA LEU A 763 -17.05 -25.81 17.07
C LEU A 763 -16.02 -26.53 17.98
N ALA A 764 -15.48 -27.65 17.54
CA ALA A 764 -14.43 -28.39 18.23
C ALA A 764 -13.48 -29.08 17.22
N LEU A 765 -12.42 -29.70 17.71
CA LEU A 765 -11.47 -30.44 16.88
C LEU A 765 -12.07 -31.73 16.33
N SER A 766 -12.93 -32.39 17.11
CA SER A 766 -13.61 -33.63 16.73
C SER A 766 -15.12 -33.53 16.86
N ILE A 767 -15.84 -34.38 16.13
CA ILE A 767 -17.31 -34.49 16.23
C ILE A 767 -17.69 -34.92 17.66
N ALA A 768 -16.96 -35.87 18.26
CA ALA A 768 -17.25 -36.33 19.62
C ALA A 768 -17.13 -35.21 20.66
N GLU A 769 -16.11 -34.35 20.55
CA GLU A 769 -16.00 -33.17 21.42
C GLU A 769 -17.11 -32.14 21.16
N ALA A 770 -17.45 -31.91 19.89
CA ALA A 770 -18.55 -31.01 19.54
C ALA A 770 -19.89 -31.52 20.10
N GLU A 771 -20.13 -32.84 20.09
CA GLU A 771 -21.32 -33.47 20.69
C GLU A 771 -21.32 -33.40 22.20
N SER A 772 -20.17 -33.60 22.83
CA SER A 772 -20.00 -33.34 24.26
C SER A 772 -20.35 -31.90 24.61
N LEU A 773 -19.92 -30.91 23.81
CA LEU A 773 -20.33 -29.52 24.01
C LEU A 773 -21.83 -29.31 23.76
N GLY A 774 -22.37 -29.91 22.69
CA GLY A 774 -23.78 -29.77 22.31
C GLY A 774 -24.76 -30.37 23.34
N THR A 775 -24.35 -31.41 24.06
CA THR A 775 -25.13 -32.02 25.15
C THR A 775 -25.00 -31.28 26.48
N GLN A 776 -23.88 -30.59 26.71
CA GLN A 776 -23.60 -29.84 27.95
C GLN A 776 -24.04 -28.37 27.88
N ALA A 777 -24.29 -27.84 26.67
CA ALA A 777 -24.59 -26.42 26.46
C ALA A 777 -26.08 -26.10 26.67
N ASN A 778 -26.42 -25.58 27.84
CA ASN A 778 -27.74 -25.00 28.15
C ASN A 778 -27.96 -23.64 27.43
N GLY A 779 -27.82 -23.59 26.11
CA GLY A 779 -28.04 -22.37 25.30
C GLY A 779 -26.92 -21.31 25.40
N LEU A 780 -25.83 -21.58 26.12
CA LEU A 780 -24.72 -20.64 26.32
C LEU A 780 -23.74 -20.54 25.14
N ILE A 781 -23.77 -21.47 24.19
CA ILE A 781 -22.87 -21.46 23.03
C ILE A 781 -23.61 -20.93 21.79
N THR A 782 -23.04 -19.87 21.22
CA THR A 782 -23.31 -19.46 19.84
C THR A 782 -22.11 -19.85 18.98
N VAL A 783 -22.34 -20.52 17.86
CA VAL A 783 -21.29 -20.86 16.89
C VAL A 783 -21.20 -19.72 15.86
N ALA A 784 -19.99 -19.30 15.52
CA ALA A 784 -19.75 -18.17 14.61
C ALA A 784 -19.98 -18.53 13.12
N GLN A 785 -21.15 -19.06 12.80
CA GLN A 785 -21.61 -19.31 11.43
C GLN A 785 -22.05 -18.00 10.77
N GLN A 786 -21.08 -17.20 10.34
CA GLN A 786 -21.32 -15.82 9.87
C GLN A 786 -22.29 -15.72 8.70
N LEU A 787 -22.33 -16.70 7.79
CA LEU A 787 -23.25 -16.67 6.65
C LEU A 787 -24.72 -16.73 7.08
N ARG A 788 -25.06 -17.36 8.21
CA ARG A 788 -26.42 -17.32 8.74
C ARG A 788 -26.85 -15.91 9.15
N ALA A 789 -25.89 -15.06 9.52
CA ALA A 789 -26.11 -13.66 9.85
C ALA A 789 -25.96 -12.73 8.63
N ALA A 790 -25.78 -13.25 7.42
CA ALA A 790 -25.74 -12.42 6.22
C ALA A 790 -27.11 -11.81 5.94
N GLY A 791 -27.17 -10.52 5.57
CA GLY A 791 -28.45 -9.83 5.36
C GLY A 791 -29.31 -10.51 4.28
N GLY A 792 -28.69 -11.05 3.23
CA GLY A 792 -29.43 -11.78 2.20
C GLY A 792 -30.01 -13.09 2.70
N VAL A 793 -29.32 -13.79 3.61
CA VAL A 793 -29.81 -15.01 4.24
C VAL A 793 -30.93 -14.69 5.22
N GLU A 794 -30.81 -13.61 6.01
CA GLU A 794 -31.87 -13.12 6.89
C GLU A 794 -33.16 -12.83 6.10
N GLU A 795 -33.06 -12.13 4.97
CA GLU A 795 -34.20 -11.85 4.09
C GLU A 795 -34.77 -13.13 3.47
N LEU A 796 -33.93 -14.07 3.00
CA LEU A 796 -34.40 -15.37 2.50
C LEU A 796 -35.15 -16.15 3.58
N LEU A 797 -34.64 -16.19 4.81
CA LEU A 797 -35.27 -16.87 5.93
C LEU A 797 -36.60 -16.21 6.32
N SER A 798 -36.66 -14.87 6.29
CA SER A 798 -37.90 -14.14 6.51
C SER A 798 -38.96 -14.47 5.45
N LEU A 799 -38.56 -14.64 4.19
CA LEU A 799 -39.46 -15.00 3.09
C LEU A 799 -39.93 -16.46 3.14
N LEU A 800 -39.13 -17.34 3.73
CA LEU A 800 -39.47 -18.76 3.93
C LEU A 800 -40.43 -18.99 5.10
N GLY A 801 -40.53 -18.06 6.05
CA GLY A 801 -41.41 -18.17 7.21
C GLY A 801 -41.23 -19.51 7.96
N GLU A 802 -42.35 -20.20 8.19
CA GLU A 802 -42.38 -21.50 8.89
C GLU A 802 -42.00 -22.69 7.99
N ARG A 803 -41.73 -22.47 6.70
CA ARG A 803 -41.37 -23.51 5.70
C ARG A 803 -42.44 -24.60 5.50
N THR A 804 -43.71 -24.23 5.62
CA THR A 804 -44.87 -25.12 5.45
C THR A 804 -45.74 -24.73 4.26
N GLY A 805 -46.56 -25.66 3.77
CA GLY A 805 -47.52 -25.37 2.69
C GLY A 805 -46.86 -24.80 1.44
N ALA A 806 -47.32 -23.63 0.99
CA ALA A 806 -46.81 -22.93 -0.19
C ALA A 806 -45.34 -22.48 -0.05
N ASP A 807 -44.91 -22.12 1.16
CA ASP A 807 -43.55 -21.63 1.45
C ASP A 807 -42.54 -22.76 1.70
N LYS A 808 -42.95 -24.02 1.53
CA LYS A 808 -42.07 -25.17 1.72
C LYS A 808 -41.02 -25.23 0.60
N PRO A 809 -39.70 -25.26 0.92
CA PRO A 809 -38.65 -25.51 -0.07
C PRO A 809 -38.79 -26.89 -0.71
N VAL A 810 -38.71 -26.96 -2.03
CA VAL A 810 -38.67 -28.21 -2.81
C VAL A 810 -37.30 -28.45 -3.43
N GLU A 811 -36.58 -27.39 -3.77
CA GLU A 811 -35.24 -27.45 -4.32
C GLU A 811 -34.41 -26.28 -3.79
N VAL A 812 -33.18 -26.58 -3.35
CA VAL A 812 -32.21 -25.60 -2.85
C VAL A 812 -30.91 -25.79 -3.60
N GLU A 813 -30.44 -24.75 -4.27
CA GLU A 813 -29.18 -24.74 -4.99
C GLU A 813 -28.25 -23.70 -4.36
N VAL A 814 -27.02 -24.09 -4.04
CA VAL A 814 -25.97 -23.18 -3.55
C VAL A 814 -24.80 -23.23 -4.52
N PHE A 815 -24.50 -22.10 -5.15
CA PHE A 815 -23.37 -21.95 -6.06
C PHE A 815 -22.30 -21.08 -5.44
N HIS A 816 -21.08 -21.60 -5.34
CA HIS A 816 -19.91 -20.81 -4.96
C HIS A 816 -18.95 -20.74 -6.15
N ARG A 817 -18.91 -19.60 -6.81
CA ARG A 817 -17.96 -19.27 -7.85
C ARG A 817 -16.72 -18.66 -7.22
N ALA A 818 -15.57 -19.23 -7.52
CA ALA A 818 -14.31 -18.76 -7.02
C ALA A 818 -13.31 -18.56 -8.17
N THR A 819 -12.60 -17.44 -8.15
CA THR A 819 -11.46 -17.22 -9.05
C THR A 819 -10.28 -18.11 -8.67
N PRO A 820 -9.37 -18.49 -9.57
CA PRO A 820 -8.21 -19.34 -9.23
C PRO A 820 -7.32 -18.79 -8.10
N HIS A 821 -7.42 -17.49 -7.81
CA HIS A 821 -6.66 -16.77 -6.79
C HIS A 821 -7.47 -16.44 -5.53
N SER A 822 -8.76 -16.78 -5.49
CA SER A 822 -9.61 -16.57 -4.32
C SER A 822 -9.33 -17.59 -3.22
N PRO A 823 -9.36 -17.20 -1.93
CA PRO A 823 -9.30 -18.14 -0.81
C PRO A 823 -10.36 -19.25 -0.89
N ALA A 824 -11.52 -18.93 -1.48
CA ALA A 824 -12.62 -19.88 -1.70
C ALA A 824 -12.36 -20.89 -2.83
N SER A 825 -11.32 -20.67 -3.64
CA SER A 825 -10.95 -21.58 -4.73
C SER A 825 -10.35 -22.89 -4.21
N LEU A 826 -9.98 -22.96 -2.92
CA LEU A 826 -9.25 -24.07 -2.31
C LEU A 826 -7.84 -24.23 -2.92
N HIS A 827 -6.95 -23.27 -2.65
CA HIS A 827 -5.57 -23.23 -3.17
C HIS A 827 -4.80 -24.55 -3.07
N ALA A 828 -5.04 -25.32 -2.00
CA ALA A 828 -4.62 -26.71 -1.87
C ALA A 828 -5.86 -27.61 -1.83
N TRP A 829 -5.99 -28.52 -2.80
CA TRP A 829 -7.07 -29.51 -2.82
C TRP A 829 -6.80 -30.60 -1.77
N SER A 830 -7.29 -30.37 -0.56
CA SER A 830 -7.10 -31.26 0.59
C SER A 830 -8.40 -31.49 1.33
N ARG A 831 -8.46 -32.60 2.09
CA ARG A 831 -9.59 -32.92 2.98
C ARG A 831 -9.93 -31.76 3.89
N THR A 832 -8.90 -31.17 4.53
CA THR A 832 -9.05 -30.06 5.48
C THR A 832 -9.57 -28.79 4.82
N ALA A 833 -9.01 -28.39 3.67
CA ALA A 833 -9.43 -27.18 2.98
C ALA A 833 -10.89 -27.28 2.50
N PHE A 834 -11.26 -28.43 1.92
CA PHE A 834 -12.64 -28.68 1.51
C PHE A 834 -13.58 -28.67 2.73
N TYR A 835 -13.21 -29.36 3.82
CA TYR A 835 -13.99 -29.39 5.06
C TYR A 835 -14.24 -27.97 5.62
N GLU A 836 -13.22 -27.13 5.69
CA GLU A 836 -13.34 -25.76 6.24
C GLU A 836 -14.18 -24.80 5.41
N LEU A 837 -14.27 -25.01 4.09
CA LEU A 837 -15.19 -24.26 3.23
C LEU A 837 -16.60 -24.84 3.31
N PHE A 838 -16.71 -26.17 3.26
CA PHE A 838 -17.98 -26.86 3.18
C PHE A 838 -18.77 -26.81 4.50
N ILE A 839 -18.11 -26.59 5.64
CA ILE A 839 -18.80 -26.32 6.90
C ILE A 839 -19.69 -25.06 6.83
N HIS A 840 -19.35 -24.08 6.00
CA HIS A 840 -20.17 -22.87 5.78
C HIS A 840 -21.30 -23.12 4.80
N LEU A 841 -20.98 -23.71 3.65
CA LEU A 841 -21.94 -23.89 2.55
C LEU A 841 -22.95 -25.00 2.85
N GLY A 842 -22.50 -26.08 3.47
CA GLY A 842 -23.35 -27.15 3.96
C GLY A 842 -24.28 -26.70 5.08
N ASP A 843 -23.80 -25.87 5.99
CA ASP A 843 -24.62 -25.27 7.04
C ASP A 843 -25.70 -24.35 6.46
N LEU A 844 -25.33 -23.45 5.54
CA LEU A 844 -26.26 -22.58 4.84
C LEU A 844 -27.37 -23.39 4.13
N ALA A 845 -26.99 -24.43 3.39
CA ALA A 845 -27.94 -25.28 2.67
C ALA A 845 -28.89 -26.02 3.63
N ARG A 846 -28.39 -26.53 4.77
CA ARG A 846 -29.20 -27.18 5.80
C ARG A 846 -30.22 -26.23 6.43
N VAL A 847 -29.78 -25.01 6.75
CA VAL A 847 -30.64 -23.98 7.36
C VAL A 847 -31.76 -23.57 6.44
N ILE A 848 -31.47 -23.43 5.14
CA ILE A 848 -32.47 -23.09 4.14
C ILE A 848 -33.45 -24.24 3.95
N ALA A 849 -32.96 -25.49 3.86
CA ALA A 849 -33.81 -26.67 3.73
C ALA A 849 -34.73 -26.86 4.95
N GLY A 850 -34.29 -26.44 6.15
CA GLY A 850 -35.09 -26.49 7.37
C GLY A 850 -35.21 -27.88 8.00
N GLU A 851 -34.49 -28.88 7.48
CA GLU A 851 -34.51 -30.26 7.99
C GLU A 851 -33.13 -30.94 7.86
N PRO A 852 -32.89 -32.06 8.58
CA PRO A 852 -31.65 -32.82 8.43
C PRO A 852 -31.47 -33.37 7.02
N LEU A 853 -30.28 -33.20 6.44
CA LEU A 853 -29.95 -33.62 5.08
C LEU A 853 -29.01 -34.82 5.07
N VAL A 854 -29.24 -35.76 4.16
CA VAL A 854 -28.35 -36.91 3.89
C VAL A 854 -27.75 -36.77 2.50
N ILE A 855 -26.43 -36.87 2.40
CA ILE A 855 -25.71 -36.80 1.13
C ILE A 855 -26.00 -38.06 0.31
N ARG A 856 -26.49 -37.87 -0.91
CA ARG A 856 -26.83 -38.95 -1.85
C ARG A 856 -25.75 -39.17 -2.89
N ARG A 857 -25.07 -38.09 -3.29
CA ARG A 857 -24.01 -38.15 -4.28
C ARG A 857 -23.05 -36.98 -4.09
N ALA A 858 -21.75 -37.25 -4.18
CA ALA A 858 -20.74 -36.24 -4.35
C ALA A 858 -19.90 -36.60 -5.58
N SER A 859 -19.39 -35.60 -6.30
CA SER A 859 -18.49 -35.82 -7.42
C SER A 859 -17.60 -34.60 -7.65
N ALA A 860 -16.37 -34.85 -8.09
CA ALA A 860 -15.44 -33.84 -8.56
C ALA A 860 -15.14 -34.04 -10.06
N ARG A 861 -14.97 -32.95 -10.81
CA ARG A 861 -14.55 -32.95 -12.22
C ARG A 861 -13.43 -31.94 -12.44
N GLY A 862 -12.49 -32.28 -13.33
CA GLY A 862 -11.29 -31.48 -13.62
C GLY A 862 -10.01 -32.33 -13.55
N GLY A 863 -8.85 -31.70 -13.74
CA GLY A 863 -7.53 -32.34 -13.62
C GLY A 863 -7.10 -32.60 -12.16
N GLY A 864 -5.79 -32.59 -11.88
CA GLY A 864 -5.23 -32.89 -10.54
C GLY A 864 -5.79 -32.07 -9.37
N ARG A 865 -6.39 -30.90 -9.65
CA ARG A 865 -7.30 -30.15 -8.76
C ARG A 865 -8.67 -30.03 -9.46
N PRO A 866 -9.80 -30.31 -8.78
CA PRO A 866 -11.11 -30.17 -9.38
C PRO A 866 -11.41 -28.73 -9.80
N GLU A 867 -12.01 -28.58 -10.98
CA GLU A 867 -12.59 -27.34 -11.48
C GLU A 867 -14.03 -27.17 -10.97
N ARG A 868 -14.72 -28.30 -10.80
CA ARG A 868 -16.09 -28.36 -10.29
C ARG A 868 -16.24 -29.45 -9.23
N VAL A 869 -16.89 -29.11 -8.12
CA VAL A 869 -17.33 -30.06 -7.10
C VAL A 869 -18.84 -29.93 -6.94
N THR A 870 -19.54 -31.06 -6.99
CA THR A 870 -20.99 -31.11 -6.82
C THR A 870 -21.32 -32.06 -5.68
N VAL A 871 -22.08 -31.58 -4.70
CA VAL A 871 -22.64 -32.39 -3.61
C VAL A 871 -24.15 -32.29 -3.67
N ARG A 872 -24.82 -33.44 -3.73
CA ARG A 872 -26.28 -33.57 -3.72
C ARG A 872 -26.73 -34.24 -2.45
N ALA A 873 -27.65 -33.62 -1.74
CA ALA A 873 -28.26 -34.12 -0.52
C ALA A 873 -29.79 -34.07 -0.60
N ARG A 874 -30.46 -34.80 0.27
CA ARG A 874 -31.92 -34.80 0.41
C ARG A 874 -32.31 -35.02 1.86
N GLY A 875 -33.39 -34.39 2.30
CA GLY A 875 -33.95 -34.64 3.63
C GLY A 875 -34.56 -36.03 3.81
N ALA A 876 -34.99 -36.32 5.05
CA ALA A 876 -35.57 -37.59 5.43
C ALA A 876 -37.07 -37.65 5.06
N GLY A 877 -37.37 -37.91 3.78
CA GLY A 877 -38.74 -38.10 3.30
C GLY A 877 -38.87 -38.07 1.77
N SER A 878 -39.93 -38.65 1.23
CA SER A 878 -40.21 -38.61 -0.22
C SER A 878 -40.51 -37.19 -0.71
N MET A 879 -41.09 -36.34 0.14
CA MET A 879 -41.44 -34.93 -0.12
C MET A 879 -40.42 -33.93 0.46
N ALA A 880 -39.21 -34.38 0.78
CA ALA A 880 -38.12 -33.55 1.30
C ALA A 880 -37.42 -32.76 0.17
N PRO A 881 -37.03 -31.48 0.39
CA PRO A 881 -36.20 -30.72 -0.55
C PRO A 881 -34.98 -31.47 -1.08
N SER A 882 -34.76 -31.35 -2.38
CA SER A 882 -33.49 -31.71 -3.00
C SER A 882 -32.51 -30.56 -2.87
N VAL A 883 -31.29 -30.86 -2.40
CA VAL A 883 -30.25 -29.85 -2.18
C VAL A 883 -29.06 -30.14 -3.08
N SER A 884 -28.59 -29.13 -3.80
CA SER A 884 -27.34 -29.15 -4.56
C SER A 884 -26.40 -28.06 -4.07
N ILE A 885 -25.13 -28.40 -3.87
CA ILE A 885 -24.06 -27.45 -3.59
C ILE A 885 -23.02 -27.63 -4.69
N GLU A 886 -22.77 -26.57 -5.44
CA GLU A 886 -21.81 -26.53 -6.54
C GLU A 886 -20.69 -25.54 -6.24
N LEU A 887 -19.46 -26.04 -6.25
CA LEU A 887 -18.25 -25.23 -6.20
C LEU A 887 -17.69 -25.14 -7.62
N LEU A 888 -17.53 -23.92 -8.12
CA LEU A 888 -16.96 -23.62 -9.43
C LEU A 888 -15.65 -22.88 -9.18
N LEU A 889 -14.53 -23.59 -9.23
CA LEU A 889 -13.24 -23.17 -8.65
C LEU A 889 -12.30 -22.46 -9.63
N THR A 890 -12.72 -22.26 -10.87
CA THR A 890 -11.95 -21.65 -11.97
C THR A 890 -12.74 -20.58 -12.70
N GLU A 891 -13.59 -19.85 -11.99
CA GLU A 891 -14.48 -18.85 -12.58
C GLU A 891 -13.78 -17.48 -12.73
N PRO A 892 -14.25 -16.59 -13.64
CA PRO A 892 -13.63 -15.27 -13.84
C PRO A 892 -13.93 -14.25 -12.73
N SER A 893 -14.89 -14.55 -11.85
CA SER A 893 -15.32 -13.66 -10.77
C SER A 893 -15.82 -14.46 -9.57
N ASP A 894 -15.59 -13.92 -8.37
CA ASP A 894 -16.07 -14.49 -7.11
C ASP A 894 -17.55 -14.13 -6.87
N ALA A 895 -18.38 -15.14 -6.59
CA ALA A 895 -19.78 -14.94 -6.26
C ALA A 895 -20.34 -16.11 -5.43
N LEU A 896 -21.23 -15.80 -4.48
CA LEU A 896 -22.07 -16.78 -3.78
C LEU A 896 -23.52 -16.55 -4.20
N GLU A 897 -24.15 -17.60 -4.72
CA GLU A 897 -25.56 -17.58 -5.10
C GLU A 897 -26.32 -18.70 -4.38
N VAL A 898 -27.51 -18.37 -3.90
CA VAL A 898 -28.48 -19.31 -3.35
C VAL A 898 -29.75 -19.19 -4.16
N ARG A 899 -30.32 -20.32 -4.59
CA ARG A 899 -31.63 -20.38 -5.25
C ARG A 899 -32.51 -21.40 -4.56
N ILE A 900 -33.77 -21.03 -4.36
CA ILE A 900 -34.75 -21.83 -3.63
C ILE A 900 -36.04 -21.85 -4.44
N ARG A 901 -36.50 -23.04 -4.81
CA ARG A 901 -37.82 -23.23 -5.41
C ARG A 901 -38.80 -23.68 -4.33
N LEU A 902 -39.95 -23.03 -4.25
CA LEU A 902 -41.01 -23.31 -3.29
C LEU A 902 -42.11 -24.19 -3.89
N ALA A 903 -42.94 -24.79 -3.04
CA ALA A 903 -43.97 -25.74 -3.45
C ALA A 903 -45.04 -25.14 -4.36
N ASP A 904 -45.29 -23.85 -4.25
CA ASP A 904 -46.23 -23.11 -5.11
C ASP A 904 -45.62 -22.60 -6.44
N GLY A 905 -44.35 -22.93 -6.69
CA GLY A 905 -43.64 -22.55 -7.92
C GLY A 905 -42.85 -21.24 -7.84
N ARG A 906 -42.93 -20.49 -6.73
CA ARG A 906 -42.07 -19.31 -6.52
C ARG A 906 -40.59 -19.70 -6.47
N VAL A 907 -39.73 -18.80 -6.93
CA VAL A 907 -38.28 -18.91 -6.81
C VAL A 907 -37.72 -17.73 -6.03
N LEU A 908 -37.05 -18.03 -4.92
CA LEU A 908 -36.27 -17.06 -4.15
C LEU A 908 -34.80 -17.21 -4.54
N SER A 909 -34.10 -16.12 -4.78
CA SER A 909 -32.65 -16.16 -4.99
C SER A 909 -31.94 -15.07 -4.22
N TRP A 910 -30.71 -15.36 -3.80
CA TRP A 910 -29.80 -14.38 -3.24
C TRP A 910 -28.46 -14.49 -3.97
N VAL A 911 -27.94 -13.36 -4.45
CA VAL A 911 -26.62 -13.30 -5.09
C VAL A 911 -25.77 -12.26 -4.38
N ARG A 912 -24.55 -12.66 -4.03
CA ARG A 912 -23.50 -11.78 -3.51
C ARG A 912 -22.24 -11.90 -4.36
N GLY A 913 -21.77 -10.79 -4.93
CA GLY A 913 -20.58 -10.72 -5.78
C GLY A 913 -20.12 -9.27 -6.02
N ALA A 914 -19.23 -9.05 -6.98
CA ALA A 914 -18.70 -7.72 -7.29
C ALA A 914 -19.81 -6.74 -7.69
N GLY A 915 -20.11 -5.77 -6.81
CA GLY A 915 -21.12 -4.74 -7.03
C GLY A 915 -22.58 -5.19 -6.88
N VAL A 916 -22.84 -6.42 -6.42
CA VAL A 916 -24.20 -6.98 -6.29
C VAL A 916 -24.35 -7.69 -4.95
N ASP A 917 -25.34 -7.28 -4.15
CA ASP A 917 -25.87 -8.03 -3.00
C ASP A 917 -27.39 -7.83 -3.01
N ALA A 918 -28.12 -8.82 -3.53
CA ALA A 918 -29.55 -8.68 -3.84
C ALA A 918 -30.31 -9.97 -3.59
N VAL A 919 -31.52 -9.84 -3.05
CA VAL A 919 -32.49 -10.94 -2.94
C VAL A 919 -33.58 -10.72 -3.97
N GLU A 920 -34.00 -11.77 -4.65
CA GLU A 920 -35.00 -11.69 -5.71
C GLU A 920 -36.09 -12.72 -5.46
N VAL A 921 -37.32 -12.33 -5.74
CA VAL A 921 -38.52 -13.16 -5.67
C VAL A 921 -39.12 -13.19 -7.07
N ALA A 922 -39.15 -14.38 -7.68
CA ALA A 922 -39.78 -14.61 -8.98
C ALA A 922 -41.04 -15.47 -8.80
N ASP A 923 -42.15 -14.99 -9.36
CA ASP A 923 -43.45 -15.67 -9.37
C ASP A 923 -44.18 -15.45 -10.70
N ALA A 924 -45.43 -15.92 -10.82
CA ALA A 924 -46.25 -15.76 -12.03
C ALA A 924 -46.51 -14.29 -12.41
N GLY A 925 -46.40 -13.35 -11.47
CA GLY A 925 -46.54 -11.92 -11.67
C GLY A 925 -45.24 -11.19 -12.02
N GLY A 926 -44.12 -11.91 -12.17
CA GLY A 926 -42.82 -11.38 -12.57
C GLY A 926 -41.77 -11.42 -11.46
N LYS A 927 -40.70 -10.63 -11.64
CA LYS A 927 -39.52 -10.63 -10.78
C LYS A 927 -39.44 -9.37 -9.94
N ARG A 928 -39.29 -9.52 -8.62
CA ARG A 928 -39.15 -8.42 -7.66
C ARG A 928 -37.82 -8.52 -6.93
N THR A 929 -37.04 -7.45 -6.93
CA THR A 929 -35.75 -7.38 -6.24
C THR A 929 -35.89 -6.65 -4.92
N ARG A 930 -35.28 -7.20 -3.87
CA ARG A 930 -35.19 -6.65 -2.53
C ARG A 930 -33.73 -6.38 -2.20
N THR A 931 -33.48 -5.28 -1.51
CA THR A 931 -32.13 -4.93 -1.03
C THR A 931 -31.94 -5.54 0.36
N PRO A 932 -30.98 -6.45 0.54
CA PRO A 932 -30.68 -7.02 1.85
C PRO A 932 -30.34 -5.94 2.90
N PRO A 933 -30.61 -6.19 4.20
CA PRO A 933 -30.15 -5.33 5.27
C PRO A 933 -28.66 -5.03 5.17
N ARG A 934 -28.29 -3.75 5.24
CA ARG A 934 -26.90 -3.29 5.17
C ARG A 934 -26.12 -3.71 6.43
N GLY A 935 -24.78 -3.73 6.33
CA GLY A 935 -23.87 -4.09 7.41
C GLY A 935 -22.98 -5.29 7.08
N GLY A 936 -21.92 -5.50 7.87
CA GLY A 936 -21.04 -6.67 7.72
C GLY A 936 -21.61 -7.91 8.41
N ASP A 937 -21.36 -9.11 7.85
CA ASP A 937 -21.84 -10.37 8.44
C ASP A 937 -21.36 -10.58 9.88
N LEU A 938 -20.10 -10.24 10.17
CA LEU A 938 -19.55 -10.32 11.52
C LEU A 938 -20.20 -9.33 12.49
N GLU A 939 -20.57 -8.15 12.02
CA GLU A 939 -21.26 -7.15 12.83
C GLU A 939 -22.67 -7.63 13.19
N ARG A 940 -23.42 -8.15 12.21
CA ARG A 940 -24.74 -8.74 12.42
C ARG A 940 -24.69 -9.95 13.36
N LEU A 941 -23.68 -10.82 13.21
CA LEU A 941 -23.46 -11.95 14.11
C LEU A 941 -23.26 -11.47 15.56
N LEU A 942 -22.42 -10.44 15.78
CA LEU A 942 -22.17 -9.89 17.11
C LEU A 942 -23.42 -9.22 17.70
N ARG A 943 -24.21 -8.49 16.89
CA ARG A 943 -25.49 -7.92 17.34
C ARG A 943 -26.46 -9.02 17.78
N ALA A 944 -26.58 -10.07 16.98
CA ALA A 944 -27.44 -11.21 17.31
C ALA A 944 -26.96 -11.93 18.58
N PHE A 945 -25.64 -12.11 18.74
CA PHE A 945 -25.05 -12.64 19.97
C PHE A 945 -25.38 -11.76 21.19
N GLY A 946 -25.33 -10.43 21.05
CA GLY A 946 -25.72 -9.49 22.10
C GLY A 946 -27.20 -9.60 22.47
N LYS A 947 -28.09 -9.82 21.49
CA LYS A 947 -29.52 -10.09 21.73
C LYS A 947 -29.73 -11.42 22.46
N THR A 948 -28.99 -12.47 22.10
CA THR A 948 -29.04 -13.75 22.82
C THR A 948 -28.72 -13.56 24.30
N ILE A 949 -27.71 -12.74 24.62
CA ILE A 949 -27.32 -12.49 26.02
C ILE A 949 -28.33 -11.62 26.75
N ARG A 950 -28.80 -10.53 26.14
CA ARG A 950 -29.63 -9.51 26.82
C ARG A 950 -31.11 -9.85 26.85
N GLU A 951 -31.62 -10.43 25.77
CA GLU A 951 -33.04 -10.62 25.51
C GLU A 951 -33.43 -12.11 25.59
N GLY A 952 -32.45 -13.01 25.79
CA GLY A 952 -32.69 -14.46 25.77
C GLY A 952 -33.06 -14.99 24.38
N ALA A 953 -32.78 -14.23 23.31
CA ALA A 953 -33.08 -14.64 21.94
C ALA A 953 -32.29 -15.90 21.55
N ALA A 954 -32.90 -16.79 20.75
CA ALA A 954 -32.22 -17.99 20.28
C ALA A 954 -30.92 -17.64 19.52
N PRO A 955 -29.83 -18.41 19.72
CA PRO A 955 -28.58 -18.17 19.01
C PRO A 955 -28.76 -18.38 17.51
N VAL A 956 -28.10 -17.55 16.68
CA VAL A 956 -28.12 -17.68 15.21
C VAL A 956 -27.63 -19.06 14.75
N ALA A 957 -26.66 -19.63 15.46
CA ALA A 957 -26.29 -21.03 15.38
C ALA A 957 -25.98 -21.53 16.79
N SER A 958 -26.73 -22.54 17.24
CA SER A 958 -26.51 -23.23 18.51
C SER A 958 -25.31 -24.19 18.43
N ALA A 959 -24.89 -24.76 19.57
CA ALA A 959 -23.92 -25.85 19.56
C ALA A 959 -24.40 -27.07 18.74
N ALA A 960 -25.70 -27.39 18.80
CA ALA A 960 -26.29 -28.48 18.02
C ALA A 960 -26.22 -28.21 16.50
N ASP A 961 -26.39 -26.95 16.09
CA ASP A 961 -26.15 -26.50 14.72
C ASP A 961 -24.68 -26.68 14.32
N GLY A 962 -23.74 -26.34 15.21
CA GLY A 962 -22.31 -26.56 15.00
C GLY A 962 -21.94 -28.02 14.77
N VAL A 963 -22.44 -28.93 15.62
CA VAL A 963 -22.28 -30.39 15.47
C VAL A 963 -22.81 -30.84 14.12
N SER A 964 -24.01 -30.37 13.80
CA SER A 964 -24.71 -30.66 12.56
C SER A 964 -23.90 -30.23 11.31
N ALA A 965 -23.38 -29.02 11.31
CA ALA A 965 -22.53 -28.50 10.23
C ALA A 965 -21.24 -29.32 10.09
N MET A 966 -20.59 -29.66 11.21
CA MET A 966 -19.38 -30.48 11.24
C MET A 966 -19.62 -31.90 10.69
N ARG A 967 -20.72 -32.55 11.07
CA ARG A 967 -21.12 -33.88 10.57
C ARG A 967 -21.36 -33.85 9.07
N PHE A 968 -22.17 -32.90 8.60
CA PHE A 968 -22.50 -32.79 7.18
C PHE A 968 -21.26 -32.52 6.30
N ALA A 969 -20.33 -31.70 6.78
CA ALA A 969 -19.06 -31.47 6.08
C ALA A 969 -18.16 -32.72 6.05
N ALA A 970 -18.13 -33.50 7.14
CA ALA A 970 -17.38 -34.77 7.20
C ALA A 970 -17.98 -35.84 6.26
N ASP A 971 -19.31 -35.93 6.23
CA ASP A 971 -20.02 -36.83 5.31
C ASP A 971 -19.75 -36.44 3.85
N ALA A 972 -19.64 -35.14 3.55
CA ALA A 972 -19.33 -34.66 2.20
C ALA A 972 -17.92 -35.04 1.76
N VAL A 973 -16.92 -34.94 2.66
CA VAL A 973 -15.56 -35.43 2.41
C VAL A 973 -15.60 -36.93 2.10
N THR A 974 -16.26 -37.71 2.95
CA THR A 974 -16.37 -39.18 2.82
C THR A 974 -17.04 -39.59 1.51
N ALA A 975 -18.16 -38.94 1.17
CA ALA A 975 -18.88 -39.19 -0.08
C ALA A 975 -18.05 -38.83 -1.32
N LEU A 976 -17.23 -37.77 -1.23
CA LEU A 976 -16.39 -37.33 -2.34
C LEU A 976 -15.20 -38.30 -2.54
N GLU A 977 -14.61 -38.80 -1.46
CA GLU A 977 -13.61 -39.89 -1.51
C GLU A 977 -14.17 -41.16 -2.15
N ALA A 978 -15.37 -41.59 -1.72
CA ALA A 978 -16.04 -42.76 -2.28
C ALA A 978 -16.35 -42.61 -3.78
N SER A 979 -16.48 -41.39 -4.29
CA SER A 979 -16.67 -41.09 -5.71
C SER A 979 -15.40 -41.25 -6.57
N GLY A 980 -14.25 -41.56 -5.96
CA GLY A 980 -12.95 -41.65 -6.64
C GLY A 980 -12.28 -40.29 -6.86
N ALA A 981 -12.76 -39.23 -6.22
CA ALA A 981 -12.11 -37.92 -6.28
C ALA A 981 -10.74 -38.00 -5.58
N PRO A 982 -9.65 -37.61 -6.25
CA PRO A 982 -8.33 -37.68 -5.65
C PRO A 982 -8.20 -36.61 -4.58
N PHE A 983 -8.38 -36.96 -3.31
CA PHE A 983 -7.66 -36.30 -2.23
C PHE A 983 -6.27 -36.98 -2.15
N GLU A 984 -5.20 -36.20 -1.98
CA GLU A 984 -3.80 -36.68 -2.05
C GLU A 984 -3.56 -38.09 -1.44
N ARG A 985 -2.74 -38.93 -2.12
CA ARG A 985 -2.39 -40.32 -1.75
C ARG A 985 -1.70 -40.40 -0.39
N SER A 986 -2.04 -41.45 0.39
CA SER A 986 -1.62 -41.72 1.78
C SER A 986 -0.17 -42.19 2.00
N ALA A 987 0.73 -42.06 1.02
CA ALA A 987 2.06 -42.69 1.02
C ALA A 987 3.24 -41.70 1.02
N GLU A 988 3.05 -40.47 1.51
CA GLU A 988 4.18 -39.63 1.95
C GLU A 988 4.52 -39.95 3.43
N PRO A 989 5.81 -40.07 3.79
CA PRO A 989 6.20 -40.42 5.14
C PRO A 989 5.66 -39.41 6.16
N LYS A 990 5.13 -39.94 7.27
CA LYS A 990 4.74 -39.21 8.48
C LYS A 990 5.94 -38.50 9.08
N ARG A 991 6.27 -37.32 8.56
CA ARG A 991 6.90 -36.17 9.22
C ARG A 991 6.93 -35.00 8.23
N VAL A 992 5.74 -34.54 7.86
CA VAL A 992 5.55 -33.19 7.34
C VAL A 992 4.32 -32.61 8.01
N ALA A 993 4.56 -32.14 9.23
CA ALA A 993 4.01 -30.92 9.78
C ALA A 993 2.81 -30.27 9.05
N SER A 994 1.76 -29.95 9.81
CA SER A 994 0.86 -28.85 9.44
C SER A 994 1.69 -27.62 9.02
N VAL A 995 1.13 -26.78 8.15
CA VAL A 995 1.78 -25.66 7.42
C VAL A 995 2.85 -24.87 8.21
N LEU A 996 2.78 -24.85 9.54
CA LEU A 996 3.74 -24.24 10.46
C LEU A 996 5.06 -24.99 10.73
N LEU A 997 5.31 -26.20 10.20
CA LEU A 997 6.59 -26.92 10.48
C LEU A 997 7.29 -27.51 9.22
N ARG A 998 6.82 -27.17 8.01
CA ARG A 998 7.64 -27.22 6.77
C ARG A 998 8.80 -26.21 6.77
N GLU A 999 8.74 -25.20 7.65
CA GLU A 999 9.78 -24.16 7.78
C GLU A 999 10.99 -24.56 8.65
N ARG A 1000 11.15 -25.84 9.05
CA ARG A 1000 12.29 -26.22 9.91
C ARG A 1000 13.16 -27.42 9.54
N ILE A 1001 12.82 -28.27 8.57
CA ILE A 1001 13.69 -29.45 8.29
C ILE A 1001 13.78 -29.88 6.82
N GLY A 1002 13.75 -28.93 5.87
CA GLY A 1002 14.14 -29.16 4.48
C GLY A 1002 13.00 -29.09 3.50
#